data_AF-A0A5D6YZF9-F1
#
_entry.id   AF-A0A5D6YZF9-F1
#
_cell.length_a   1.000
_cell.length_b   1.000
_cell.length_c   1.000
_cell.angle_alpha   90.00
_cell.angle_beta   90.00
_cell.angle_gamma   90.00
#
_symmetry.space_group_name_H-M   'P 1'
#
loop_
_entity.id
_entity.type
_entity.pdbx_description
1 polymer ?
#
loop_
_entity_poly.entity_id
_entity_poly.type
_entity_poly.pdbx_seq_one_letter_code
_entity_poly.pdbx_strand_id
1 'polypeptide(L)'
;MKTARPDHLGDLPDFLFNFDDPIRGLCDVEKRSPAQTAAFKERLRMAIRFVDAQLCKPPPGEVCVRHCKKICAEMCVVTVPCNNPTCRQWHDVEVHLTHCKNDFCELDKRILARETLYLILDLDIQLHEAKGRLAVKQEELATIETAQGAISSESALANALSEAEVIVIESEGDENEEEKEMKTSEGVSREALVRMKLETAQEIAAGDFARVTPGGGKAKAPNPCLSLCIASALKGEAEQLRARFQHLNRDIRALQFDVLDETHDDGKNDGTEGVDVTLDALVAQADCVVALVPEPAQLRVAQACVKHATPLVTASYASPGIQTLDAAARAAGIPLLCEMGLDPGMDHMIAMTLIARVKANGGRVATFSSVCGGLPAPDAANNPIKYKFSWSPHGALRAAQRPAQYLRAGNVVTVAGADVLAHRESVRLFPPHALEQIPNGNALPYAAYYGIPDATSLFRGTLRFTGFCQVVHECVQLGLLDEGSRVERDAAWREILARRMKACGAERLGDATQVFLHWLGVSSPGCVVATAQSTMWAFADLLVDKLAFAEGERDLVLLHVAVGAEYPDGTRETLEAFFDALGDAGGDTIMAKTVGVTAAIGAQLVLSKQLTGAGLVRPTHAQVYEPALALLAAEGIVFREQVTTQE
;
A
#
# COMPACT_ATOMS: atom_id res chain seq x y z
N MET A 1 -17.82 16.25 -15.19
CA MET A 1 -17.92 17.72 -15.28
C MET A 1 -17.40 18.32 -13.99
N LYS A 2 -16.31 19.07 -14.13
CA LYS A 2 -15.65 19.88 -13.11
C LYS A 2 -16.57 20.98 -12.55
N THR A 3 -16.29 21.52 -11.37
CA THR A 3 -15.57 22.81 -11.19
C THR A 3 -15.66 23.30 -9.75
N ALA A 4 -14.61 23.99 -9.33
CA ALA A 4 -14.30 24.50 -8.00
C ALA A 4 -15.23 25.58 -7.42
N ARG A 5 -14.91 25.92 -6.14
CA ARG A 5 -14.75 27.28 -5.53
C ARG A 5 -15.75 27.55 -4.39
N PRO A 6 -15.59 28.64 -3.61
CA PRO A 6 -14.42 29.16 -2.88
C PRO A 6 -14.77 29.46 -1.39
N ASP A 7 -13.77 29.52 -0.51
CA ASP A 7 -13.95 30.16 0.80
C ASP A 7 -13.99 31.69 0.61
N HIS A 8 -15.11 32.29 1.03
CA HIS A 8 -15.35 33.68 1.43
C HIS A 8 -16.70 34.21 0.89
N LEU A 9 -17.78 33.84 1.59
CA LEU A 9 -18.96 34.69 1.75
C LEU A 9 -19.33 34.61 3.23
N GLY A 10 -19.07 35.72 3.95
CA GLY A 10 -19.45 35.87 5.33
C GLY A 10 -20.97 35.80 5.51
N ASP A 11 -21.37 35.44 6.73
CA ASP A 11 -22.71 35.56 7.29
C ASP A 11 -23.85 35.11 6.35
N LEU A 12 -23.96 33.79 6.14
CA LEU A 12 -25.21 33.19 5.67
C LEU A 12 -25.92 32.48 6.84
N PRO A 13 -27.24 32.69 7.05
CA PRO A 13 -27.91 32.16 8.23
C PRO A 13 -28.03 30.63 8.22
N ASP A 14 -27.98 30.03 9.42
CA ASP A 14 -28.01 28.59 9.74
C ASP A 14 -29.12 27.72 9.12
N PHE A 15 -30.01 28.25 8.28
CA PHE A 15 -31.05 27.46 7.61
C PHE A 15 -30.60 26.77 6.32
N LEU A 16 -29.41 27.08 5.77
CA LEU A 16 -28.94 26.53 4.48
C LEU A 16 -28.35 25.11 4.56
N PHE A 17 -28.16 24.55 5.75
CA PHE A 17 -27.63 23.18 5.94
C PHE A 17 -28.65 22.19 6.50
N ASN A 18 -29.92 22.57 6.61
CA ASN A 18 -30.97 21.65 7.04
C ASN A 18 -31.51 20.89 5.81
N PHE A 19 -30.68 20.01 5.24
CA PHE A 19 -31.15 19.02 4.27
C PHE A 19 -31.86 17.91 5.05
N ASP A 20 -33.19 17.98 5.10
CA ASP A 20 -34.02 16.87 5.58
C ASP A 20 -33.77 15.66 4.68
N ASP A 21 -32.98 14.69 5.16
CA ASP A 21 -32.78 13.39 4.50
C ASP A 21 -34.15 12.69 4.40
N PRO A 22 -34.79 12.68 3.20
CA PRO A 22 -36.16 12.22 3.05
C PRO A 22 -36.25 10.69 3.12
N ILE A 23 -35.10 10.00 3.12
CA ILE A 23 -34.98 8.54 3.18
C ILE A 23 -34.64 8.08 4.60
N ARG A 24 -34.11 8.95 5.47
CA ARG A 24 -33.82 8.65 6.89
C ARG A 24 -34.98 7.97 7.60
N GLY A 25 -36.20 8.52 7.46
CA GLY A 25 -37.42 7.97 8.07
C GLY A 25 -37.96 6.71 7.38
N LEU A 26 -37.37 6.29 6.26
CA LEU A 26 -37.79 5.15 5.45
C LEU A 26 -36.77 3.99 5.46
N CYS A 27 -35.59 4.20 6.04
CA CYS A 27 -34.48 3.25 6.01
C CYS A 27 -34.71 2.00 6.90
N ASP A 28 -35.53 2.13 7.94
CA ASP A 28 -35.92 1.01 8.80
C ASP A 28 -37.11 0.24 8.19
N VAL A 29 -36.91 -1.05 7.90
CA VAL A 29 -37.93 -1.91 7.29
C VAL A 29 -39.09 -2.15 8.24
N GLU A 30 -38.82 -2.29 9.54
CA GLU A 30 -39.81 -2.65 10.56
C GLU A 30 -40.71 -1.47 10.94
N LYS A 31 -40.25 -0.24 10.69
CA LYS A 31 -40.97 1.00 11.02
C LYS A 31 -41.75 1.60 9.85
N ARG A 32 -41.72 0.98 8.66
CA ARG A 32 -42.42 1.48 7.47
C ARG A 32 -43.89 1.08 7.44
N SER A 33 -44.78 2.04 7.23
CA SER A 33 -46.15 1.76 6.80
C SER A 33 -46.20 1.17 5.37
N PRO A 34 -47.32 0.56 4.95
CA PRO A 34 -47.48 0.07 3.57
C PRO A 34 -47.27 1.16 2.50
N ALA A 35 -47.75 2.39 2.74
CA ALA A 35 -47.57 3.51 1.83
C ALA A 35 -46.09 3.96 1.74
N GLN A 36 -45.40 4.01 2.88
CA GLN A 36 -43.96 4.29 2.93
C GLN A 36 -43.13 3.20 2.25
N THR A 37 -43.55 1.94 2.36
CA THR A 37 -42.90 0.81 1.67
C THR A 37 -43.02 0.94 0.14
N ALA A 38 -44.19 1.35 -0.36
CA ALA A 38 -44.38 1.60 -1.79
C ALA A 38 -43.49 2.75 -2.30
N ALA A 39 -43.47 3.88 -1.57
CA ALA A 39 -42.62 5.02 -1.89
C ALA A 39 -41.12 4.68 -1.84
N PHE A 40 -40.70 3.90 -0.85
CA PHE A 40 -39.33 3.40 -0.74
C PHE A 40 -38.96 2.49 -1.92
N LYS A 41 -39.83 1.54 -2.30
CA LYS A 41 -39.56 0.63 -3.43
C LYS A 41 -39.44 1.37 -4.76
N GLU A 42 -40.18 2.46 -4.95
CA GLU A 42 -40.04 3.32 -6.12
C GLU A 42 -38.66 3.99 -6.15
N ARG A 43 -38.27 4.60 -5.02
CA ARG A 43 -36.96 5.23 -4.86
C ARG A 43 -35.81 4.24 -5.06
N LEU A 44 -35.92 3.03 -4.49
CA LEU A 44 -34.93 1.97 -4.66
C LEU A 44 -34.81 1.54 -6.13
N ARG A 45 -35.94 1.38 -6.85
CA ARG A 45 -35.93 1.04 -8.28
C ARG A 45 -35.26 2.13 -9.11
N MET A 46 -35.51 3.40 -8.79
CA MET A 46 -34.84 4.52 -9.44
C MET A 46 -33.35 4.58 -9.12
N ALA A 47 -32.96 4.39 -7.85
CA ALA A 47 -31.57 4.34 -7.43
C ALA A 47 -30.78 3.26 -8.19
N ILE A 48 -31.34 2.04 -8.26
CA ILE A 48 -30.72 0.92 -9.00
C ILE A 48 -30.55 1.27 -10.48
N ARG A 49 -31.53 1.96 -11.11
CA ARG A 49 -31.40 2.39 -12.51
C ARG A 49 -30.25 3.37 -12.73
N PHE A 50 -29.97 4.24 -11.76
CA PHE A 50 -28.84 5.17 -11.82
C PHE A 50 -27.51 4.48 -11.60
N VAL A 51 -27.43 3.58 -10.62
CA VAL A 51 -26.24 2.74 -10.38
C VAL A 51 -25.93 1.91 -11.63
N ASP A 52 -26.94 1.26 -12.20
CA ASP A 52 -26.82 0.51 -13.46
C ASP A 52 -26.33 1.39 -14.62
N ALA A 53 -26.74 2.66 -14.66
CA ALA A 53 -26.35 3.58 -15.72
C ALA A 53 -24.89 4.02 -15.57
N GLN A 54 -24.47 4.38 -14.36
CA GLN A 54 -23.10 4.82 -14.06
C GLN A 54 -22.07 3.70 -14.21
N LEU A 55 -22.44 2.47 -13.85
CA LEU A 55 -21.55 1.31 -13.91
C LEU A 55 -21.63 0.55 -15.24
N CYS A 56 -22.42 1.03 -16.21
CA CYS A 56 -22.54 0.38 -17.50
C CYS A 56 -21.29 0.56 -18.35
N LYS A 57 -20.53 -0.52 -18.54
CA LYS A 57 -19.37 -0.60 -19.43
C LYS A 57 -19.59 -1.71 -20.48
N PRO A 58 -20.26 -1.44 -21.62
CA PRO A 58 -20.40 -2.44 -22.66
C PRO A 58 -19.03 -2.77 -23.29
N PRO A 59 -18.78 -4.03 -23.68
CA PRO A 59 -17.55 -4.43 -24.37
C PRO A 59 -17.29 -3.62 -25.66
N PRO A 60 -16.03 -3.55 -26.13
CA PRO A 60 -15.70 -2.89 -27.39
C PRO A 60 -16.55 -3.43 -28.56
N GLY A 61 -17.26 -2.53 -29.25
CA GLY A 61 -18.16 -2.88 -30.36
C GLY A 61 -19.62 -3.15 -29.97
N GLU A 62 -19.95 -3.24 -28.67
CA GLU A 62 -21.32 -3.43 -28.20
C GLU A 62 -21.97 -2.12 -27.70
N VAL A 63 -23.31 -2.06 -27.79
CA VAL A 63 -24.10 -0.89 -27.37
C VAL A 63 -25.10 -1.28 -26.29
N CYS A 64 -25.17 -0.48 -25.23
CA CYS A 64 -26.11 -0.69 -24.14
C CYS A 64 -27.57 -0.48 -24.57
N VAL A 65 -28.39 -1.53 -24.49
CA VAL A 65 -29.83 -1.50 -24.80
C VAL A 65 -30.68 -0.79 -23.74
N ARG A 66 -30.12 -0.48 -22.56
CA ARG A 66 -30.82 0.18 -21.45
C ARG A 66 -30.74 1.71 -21.51
N HIS A 67 -30.17 2.26 -22.57
CA HIS A 67 -29.96 3.70 -22.75
C HIS A 67 -29.20 4.36 -21.58
N CYS A 68 -28.29 3.64 -20.92
CA CYS A 68 -27.52 4.14 -19.77
C CYS A 68 -26.80 5.46 -20.06
N LYS A 69 -26.23 5.63 -21.26
CA LYS A 69 -25.61 6.90 -21.70
C LYS A 69 -26.59 8.08 -21.66
N LYS A 70 -27.85 7.87 -22.06
CA LYS A 70 -28.89 8.91 -22.01
C LYS A 70 -29.29 9.22 -20.57
N ILE A 71 -29.40 8.20 -19.71
CA ILE A 71 -29.68 8.37 -18.28
C ILE A 71 -28.58 9.21 -17.62
N CYS A 72 -27.31 8.90 -17.89
CA CYS A 72 -26.17 9.68 -17.38
C CYS A 72 -26.16 11.13 -17.91
N ALA A 73 -26.56 11.36 -19.16
CA ALA A 73 -26.64 12.70 -19.74
C ALA A 73 -27.76 13.56 -19.12
N GLU A 74 -28.79 12.94 -18.55
CA GLU A 74 -29.88 13.62 -17.84
C GLU A 74 -29.54 13.90 -16.35
N MET A 75 -28.39 13.42 -15.86
CA MET A 75 -27.90 13.66 -14.50
C MET A 75 -27.18 15.00 -14.41
N CYS A 76 -27.55 15.76 -13.40
CA CYS A 76 -26.97 17.05 -13.08
C CYS A 76 -25.68 16.87 -12.26
N VAL A 77 -24.70 17.74 -12.49
CA VAL A 77 -23.35 17.70 -11.89
C VAL A 77 -23.12 18.84 -10.89
N VAL A 78 -24.16 19.62 -10.60
CA VAL A 78 -24.09 20.85 -9.81
C VAL A 78 -24.88 20.67 -8.52
N THR A 79 -24.32 21.12 -7.40
CA THR A 79 -24.89 21.07 -6.03
C THR A 79 -25.99 22.12 -5.77
N VAL A 80 -26.68 22.57 -6.82
CA VAL A 80 -27.80 23.53 -6.75
C VAL A 80 -29.11 22.73 -6.89
N PRO A 81 -30.22 23.08 -6.21
CA PRO A 81 -31.47 22.35 -6.33
C PRO A 81 -31.90 22.19 -7.80
N CYS A 82 -31.73 20.98 -8.32
CA CYS A 82 -32.04 20.64 -9.69
C CYS A 82 -33.56 20.62 -9.90
N ASN A 83 -34.04 21.25 -10.97
CA ASN A 83 -35.47 21.20 -11.30
C ASN A 83 -35.91 19.85 -11.88
N ASN A 84 -34.97 18.99 -12.31
CA ASN A 84 -35.29 17.64 -12.78
C ASN A 84 -35.75 16.76 -11.59
N PRO A 85 -37.01 16.28 -11.57
CA PRO A 85 -37.54 15.45 -10.50
C PRO A 85 -36.76 14.14 -10.30
N THR A 86 -36.19 13.60 -11.38
CA THR A 86 -35.41 12.37 -11.38
C THR A 86 -34.00 12.61 -10.82
N CYS A 87 -33.35 13.74 -11.16
CA CYS A 87 -32.03 14.10 -10.59
C CYS A 87 -32.13 14.39 -9.08
N ARG A 88 -33.23 15.02 -8.62
CA ARG A 88 -33.46 15.23 -7.18
C ARG A 88 -33.52 13.94 -6.38
N GLN A 89 -34.20 12.93 -6.89
CA GLN A 89 -34.26 11.63 -6.23
C GLN A 89 -32.90 10.92 -6.19
N TRP A 90 -32.05 11.14 -7.19
CA TRP A 90 -30.67 10.68 -7.16
C TRP A 90 -29.88 11.34 -6.03
N HIS A 91 -29.95 12.68 -5.91
CA HIS A 91 -29.29 13.38 -4.81
C HIS A 91 -29.84 13.00 -3.43
N ASP A 92 -31.15 12.75 -3.29
CA ASP A 92 -31.72 12.22 -2.05
C ASP A 92 -31.05 10.88 -1.65
N VAL A 93 -30.78 10.02 -2.64
CA VAL A 93 -30.11 8.73 -2.43
C VAL A 93 -28.64 8.94 -2.06
N GLU A 94 -27.90 9.80 -2.77
CA GLU A 94 -26.50 10.12 -2.43
C GLU A 94 -26.36 10.70 -1.02
N VAL A 95 -27.21 11.66 -0.66
CA VAL A 95 -27.23 12.27 0.67
C VAL A 95 -27.53 11.22 1.73
N HIS A 96 -28.48 10.31 1.47
CA HIS A 96 -28.78 9.23 2.40
C HIS A 96 -27.60 8.26 2.54
N LEU A 97 -27.02 7.77 1.43
CA LEU A 97 -25.89 6.82 1.48
C LEU A 97 -24.65 7.41 2.17
N THR A 98 -24.46 8.72 2.09
CA THR A 98 -23.32 9.41 2.72
C THR A 98 -23.54 9.67 4.21
N HIS A 99 -24.79 9.83 4.66
CA HIS A 99 -25.11 10.22 6.05
C HIS A 99 -25.90 9.17 6.84
N CYS A 100 -26.23 8.01 6.25
CA CYS A 100 -26.98 6.96 6.91
C CYS A 100 -26.14 6.29 8.00
N LYS A 101 -26.69 6.25 9.22
CA LYS A 101 -26.08 5.62 10.40
C LYS A 101 -26.70 4.26 10.73
N ASN A 102 -27.59 3.74 9.88
CA ASN A 102 -28.25 2.45 10.10
C ASN A 102 -27.53 1.34 9.34
N ASP A 103 -26.85 0.46 10.08
CA ASP A 103 -26.09 -0.67 9.51
C ASP A 103 -26.96 -1.69 8.75
N PHE A 104 -28.27 -1.68 8.98
CA PHE A 104 -29.25 -2.56 8.33
C PHE A 104 -30.08 -1.85 7.25
N CYS A 105 -29.61 -0.70 6.77
CA CYS A 105 -30.38 0.07 5.79
C CYS A 105 -30.62 -0.73 4.51
N GLU A 106 -31.88 -1.01 4.17
CA GLU A 106 -32.23 -1.80 2.99
C GLU A 106 -31.70 -1.13 1.70
N LEU A 107 -31.75 0.20 1.62
CA LEU A 107 -31.31 0.94 0.44
C LEU A 107 -29.80 0.77 0.20
N ASP A 108 -29.00 0.97 1.25
CA ASP A 108 -27.55 0.81 1.20
C ASP A 108 -27.16 -0.63 0.83
N LYS A 109 -27.73 -1.63 1.50
CA LYS A 109 -27.44 -3.05 1.19
C LYS A 109 -27.80 -3.42 -0.24
N ARG A 110 -28.92 -2.92 -0.78
CA ARG A 110 -29.36 -3.21 -2.15
C ARG A 110 -28.50 -2.52 -3.19
N ILE A 111 -28.07 -1.30 -2.93
CA ILE A 111 -27.15 -0.56 -3.81
C ILE A 111 -25.78 -1.22 -3.80
N LEU A 112 -25.21 -1.50 -2.62
CA LEU A 112 -23.94 -2.20 -2.47
C LEU A 112 -23.94 -3.57 -3.17
N ALA A 113 -25.02 -4.35 -3.00
CA ALA A 113 -25.17 -5.64 -3.70
C ALA A 113 -25.19 -5.45 -5.22
N ARG A 114 -25.81 -4.38 -5.71
CA ARG A 114 -25.87 -4.08 -7.15
C ARG A 114 -24.50 -3.68 -7.70
N GLU A 115 -23.77 -2.81 -7.00
CA GLU A 115 -22.39 -2.42 -7.36
C GLU A 115 -21.45 -3.64 -7.36
N THR A 116 -21.58 -4.51 -6.36
CA THR A 116 -20.82 -5.77 -6.27
C THR A 116 -21.06 -6.69 -7.46
N LEU A 117 -22.29 -6.77 -7.97
CA LEU A 117 -22.57 -7.56 -9.18
C LEU A 117 -21.85 -7.03 -10.42
N TYR A 118 -21.70 -5.71 -10.56
CA TYR A 118 -20.94 -5.12 -11.67
C TYR A 118 -19.44 -5.39 -11.52
N LEU A 119 -18.90 -5.35 -10.30
CA LEU A 119 -17.51 -5.73 -10.03
C LEU A 119 -17.24 -7.19 -10.41
N ILE A 120 -18.13 -8.11 -10.05
CA ILE A 120 -18.01 -9.53 -10.44
C ILE A 120 -18.04 -9.68 -11.97
N LEU A 121 -18.95 -8.98 -12.65
CA LEU A 121 -19.07 -9.04 -14.10
C LEU A 121 -17.80 -8.52 -14.80
N ASP A 122 -17.23 -7.42 -14.31
CA ASP A 122 -16.00 -6.84 -14.85
C ASP A 122 -14.81 -7.78 -14.63
N LEU A 123 -14.70 -8.39 -13.45
CA LEU A 123 -13.68 -9.39 -13.15
C LEU A 123 -13.80 -10.64 -14.04
N ASP A 124 -15.01 -11.08 -14.35
CA ASP A 124 -15.23 -12.23 -15.25
C ASP A 124 -14.79 -11.92 -16.69
N ILE A 125 -15.06 -10.71 -17.18
CA ILE A 125 -14.56 -10.23 -18.48
C ILE A 125 -13.03 -10.22 -18.48
N GLN A 126 -12.40 -9.63 -17.46
CA GLN A 126 -10.94 -9.57 -17.35
C GLN A 126 -10.31 -10.98 -17.28
N LEU A 127 -10.94 -11.89 -16.54
CA LEU A 127 -10.52 -13.28 -16.45
C LEU A 127 -10.62 -13.99 -17.81
N HIS A 128 -11.69 -13.73 -18.56
CA HIS A 128 -11.86 -14.26 -19.91
C HIS A 128 -10.78 -13.76 -20.88
N GLU A 129 -10.51 -12.45 -20.88
CA GLU A 129 -9.43 -11.88 -21.68
C GLU A 129 -8.05 -12.39 -21.30
N ALA A 130 -7.77 -12.51 -19.99
CA ALA A 130 -6.51 -13.04 -19.49
C ALA A 130 -6.32 -14.50 -19.91
N LYS A 131 -7.38 -15.31 -19.89
CA LYS A 131 -7.37 -16.69 -20.42
C LYS A 131 -7.11 -16.70 -21.93
N GLY A 132 -7.70 -15.78 -22.69
CA GLY A 132 -7.44 -15.64 -24.12
C GLY A 132 -5.98 -15.30 -24.41
N ARG A 133 -5.41 -14.31 -23.71
CA ARG A 133 -3.98 -13.95 -23.83
C ARG A 133 -3.06 -15.10 -23.45
N LEU A 134 -3.40 -15.85 -22.40
CA LEU A 134 -2.65 -17.03 -21.97
C LEU A 134 -2.66 -18.13 -23.05
N ALA A 135 -3.81 -18.39 -23.68
CA ALA A 135 -3.92 -19.36 -24.76
C ALA A 135 -3.02 -19.00 -25.96
N VAL A 136 -3.04 -17.74 -26.38
CA VAL A 136 -2.16 -17.24 -27.47
C VAL A 136 -0.68 -17.41 -27.09
N LYS A 137 -0.30 -17.05 -25.87
CA LYS A 137 1.09 -17.19 -25.39
C LYS A 137 1.53 -18.65 -25.26
N GLN A 138 0.62 -19.55 -24.90
CA GLN A 138 0.88 -20.99 -24.86
C GLN A 138 1.10 -21.56 -26.27
N GLU A 139 0.36 -21.08 -27.26
CA GLU A 139 0.54 -21.48 -28.67
C GLU A 139 1.85 -20.93 -29.26
N GLU A 140 2.20 -19.67 -28.96
CA GLU A 140 3.50 -19.08 -29.30
C GLU A 140 4.66 -19.87 -28.65
N LEU A 141 4.53 -20.21 -27.37
CA LEU A 141 5.55 -20.99 -26.65
C LEU A 141 5.72 -22.40 -27.26
N ALA A 142 4.62 -23.08 -27.56
CA ALA A 142 4.65 -24.40 -28.20
C ALA A 142 5.35 -24.35 -29.57
N THR A 143 5.15 -23.26 -30.33
CA THR A 143 5.80 -23.02 -31.62
C THR A 143 7.31 -22.80 -31.46
N ILE A 144 7.72 -22.05 -30.43
CA ILE A 144 9.12 -21.82 -30.11
C ILE A 144 9.81 -23.10 -29.62
N GLU A 145 9.14 -23.90 -28.79
CA GLU A 145 9.67 -25.18 -28.29
C GLU A 145 9.83 -26.22 -29.42
N THR A 146 8.90 -26.26 -30.38
CA THR A 146 9.06 -27.09 -31.60
C THR A 146 10.20 -26.60 -32.49
N ALA A 147 10.36 -25.28 -32.65
CA ALA A 147 11.49 -24.70 -33.37
C ALA A 147 12.84 -24.97 -32.67
N GLN A 148 12.90 -24.89 -31.34
CA GLN A 148 14.10 -25.21 -30.57
C GLN A 148 14.44 -26.70 -30.61
N GLY A 149 13.43 -27.59 -30.62
CA GLY A 149 13.64 -29.03 -30.81
C GLY A 149 14.24 -29.40 -32.17
N ALA A 150 13.92 -28.62 -33.21
CA ALA A 150 14.47 -28.79 -34.56
C ALA A 150 15.92 -28.28 -34.72
N ILE A 151 16.40 -27.42 -33.79
CA ILE A 151 17.76 -26.86 -33.81
C ILE A 151 18.65 -27.69 -32.87
N SER A 152 18.97 -28.92 -33.27
CA SER A 152 19.88 -29.81 -32.54
C SER A 152 21.16 -30.17 -33.32
N SER A 153 21.54 -29.36 -34.31
CA SER A 153 22.88 -29.40 -34.90
C SER A 153 23.34 -28.02 -35.39
N GLU A 154 24.62 -27.70 -35.20
CA GLU A 154 25.24 -26.44 -35.65
C GLU A 154 25.09 -26.19 -37.16
N SER A 155 24.85 -27.22 -37.97
CA SER A 155 24.60 -27.04 -39.41
C SER A 155 23.19 -26.52 -39.74
N ALA A 156 22.22 -26.66 -38.84
CA ALA A 156 20.85 -26.19 -39.07
C ALA A 156 20.72 -24.67 -38.85
N LEU A 157 21.50 -24.10 -37.93
CA LEU A 157 21.48 -22.67 -37.62
C LEU A 157 22.05 -21.83 -38.78
N ALA A 158 23.05 -22.36 -39.50
CA ALA A 158 23.63 -21.72 -40.68
C ALA A 158 22.68 -21.73 -41.89
N ASN A 159 21.87 -22.79 -42.06
CA ASN A 159 20.87 -22.86 -43.13
C ASN A 159 19.65 -21.98 -42.84
N ALA A 160 19.17 -21.92 -41.59
CA ALA A 160 18.02 -21.09 -41.21
C ALA A 160 18.28 -19.58 -41.36
N LEU A 161 19.53 -19.14 -41.20
CA LEU A 161 19.94 -17.74 -41.43
C LEU A 161 20.04 -17.40 -42.93
N SER A 162 20.15 -18.39 -43.81
CA SER A 162 20.14 -18.18 -45.26
C SER A 162 18.74 -18.18 -45.89
N GLU A 163 17.75 -18.77 -45.21
CA GLU A 163 16.36 -18.86 -45.69
C GLU A 163 15.45 -17.72 -45.17
N ALA A 164 15.93 -16.85 -44.28
CA ALA A 164 15.16 -15.73 -43.74
C ALA A 164 15.26 -14.41 -44.54
N GLU A 165 16.05 -14.39 -45.61
CA GLU A 165 15.86 -13.41 -46.70
C GLU A 165 14.83 -14.00 -47.68
N VAL A 166 13.78 -13.23 -47.98
CA VAL A 166 12.66 -13.54 -48.92
C VAL A 166 11.41 -14.17 -48.27
N ILE A 167 10.67 -13.37 -47.51
CA ILE A 167 9.19 -13.30 -47.63
C ILE A 167 8.77 -11.83 -47.61
N VAL A 168 8.82 -11.21 -48.79
CA VAL A 168 7.96 -10.07 -49.15
C VAL A 168 6.79 -10.71 -49.89
N ILE A 169 5.60 -10.71 -49.29
CA ILE A 169 4.36 -10.98 -50.02
C ILE A 169 3.52 -9.71 -49.93
N GLU A 170 3.42 -9.08 -51.10
CA GLU A 170 2.40 -8.11 -51.46
C GLU A 170 1.01 -8.74 -51.31
N SER A 171 0.08 -8.02 -50.69
CA SER A 171 -1.33 -8.08 -51.07
C SER A 171 -2.01 -6.76 -50.71
N GLU A 172 -2.43 -6.08 -51.78
CA GLU A 172 -3.20 -4.84 -51.84
C GLU A 172 -4.63 -4.99 -51.27
N GLY A 173 -5.23 -3.83 -50.92
CA GLY A 173 -6.66 -3.62 -50.61
C GLY A 173 -6.91 -3.38 -49.13
N ASP A 174 -7.48 -2.26 -48.65
CA ASP A 174 -8.25 -1.21 -49.30
C ASP A 174 -8.15 0.07 -48.43
N GLU A 175 -8.24 1.21 -49.09
CA GLU A 175 -8.02 2.54 -48.55
C GLU A 175 -9.05 2.95 -47.47
N ASN A 176 -8.62 3.79 -46.52
CA ASN A 176 -9.40 5.00 -46.25
C ASN A 176 -8.55 6.14 -45.68
N GLU A 177 -8.82 7.30 -46.26
CA GLU A 177 -8.11 8.55 -46.16
C GLU A 177 -8.32 9.21 -44.79
N GLU A 178 -7.26 9.32 -43.98
CA GLU A 178 -7.16 10.41 -42.98
C GLU A 178 -5.71 10.70 -42.51
N GLU A 179 -4.72 9.87 -42.87
CA GLU A 179 -3.32 10.03 -42.41
C GLU A 179 -2.41 10.74 -43.43
N LYS A 180 -2.93 11.71 -44.19
CA LYS A 180 -2.16 12.47 -45.20
C LYS A 180 -1.45 13.73 -44.68
N GLU A 181 -1.53 14.05 -43.40
CA GLU A 181 -0.86 15.25 -42.84
C GLU A 181 0.02 14.94 -41.64
N MET A 182 1.18 14.31 -41.86
CA MET A 182 2.40 14.59 -41.07
C MET A 182 3.62 13.87 -41.65
N LYS A 183 4.03 14.28 -42.86
CA LYS A 183 5.40 14.08 -43.35
C LYS A 183 6.00 15.44 -43.59
N THR A 184 6.86 15.89 -42.68
CA THR A 184 8.10 16.67 -42.88
C THR A 184 8.51 17.28 -41.54
N SER A 185 9.47 16.66 -40.84
CA SER A 185 10.82 17.19 -40.54
C SER A 185 10.98 16.96 -39.03
N GLU A 186 12.05 16.41 -38.45
CA GLU A 186 13.44 16.22 -38.82
C GLU A 186 13.88 14.79 -38.41
N GLY A 187 14.75 14.19 -39.22
CA GLY A 187 15.13 12.79 -39.09
C GLY A 187 16.22 12.54 -38.05
N VAL A 188 15.91 11.68 -37.09
CA VAL A 188 16.84 10.61 -36.72
C VAL A 188 16.45 9.43 -37.59
N SER A 189 17.36 8.95 -38.44
CA SER A 189 17.03 7.82 -39.32
C SER A 189 16.61 6.63 -38.46
N ARG A 190 15.59 5.90 -38.89
CA ARG A 190 15.12 4.68 -38.22
C ARG A 190 16.27 3.68 -38.03
N GLU A 191 17.28 3.74 -38.91
CA GLU A 191 18.55 3.01 -38.81
C GLU A 191 19.47 3.51 -37.68
N ALA A 192 19.53 4.81 -37.41
CA ALA A 192 20.26 5.37 -36.28
C ALA A 192 19.60 5.01 -34.95
N LEU A 193 18.26 5.01 -34.89
CA LEU A 193 17.51 4.57 -33.70
C LEU A 193 17.65 3.07 -33.47
N VAL A 194 17.71 2.28 -34.54
CA VAL A 194 17.99 0.83 -34.46
C VAL A 194 19.44 0.57 -34.06
N ARG A 195 20.43 1.32 -34.56
CA ARG A 195 21.82 1.22 -34.10
C ARG A 195 21.98 1.61 -32.63
N MET A 196 21.36 2.71 -32.19
CA MET A 196 21.39 3.12 -30.79
C MET A 196 20.77 2.04 -29.91
N LYS A 197 19.62 1.47 -30.31
CA LYS A 197 18.99 0.36 -29.59
C LYS A 197 19.81 -0.93 -29.64
N LEU A 198 20.57 -1.17 -30.70
CA LEU A 198 21.45 -2.33 -30.84
C LEU A 198 22.71 -2.18 -29.99
N GLU A 199 23.30 -0.99 -29.92
CA GLU A 199 24.44 -0.65 -29.05
C GLU A 199 24.03 -0.70 -27.58
N THR A 200 22.86 -0.17 -27.22
CA THR A 200 22.29 -0.31 -25.87
C THR A 200 21.95 -1.77 -25.54
N ALA A 201 21.44 -2.56 -26.50
CA ALA A 201 21.20 -3.99 -26.30
C ALA A 201 22.49 -4.82 -26.19
N GLN A 202 23.57 -4.40 -26.86
CA GLN A 202 24.89 -5.02 -26.77
C GLN A 202 25.60 -4.65 -25.45
N GLU A 203 25.42 -3.43 -24.94
CA GLU A 203 25.89 -3.04 -23.60
C GLU A 203 25.12 -3.76 -22.48
N ILE A 204 23.82 -3.98 -22.66
CA ILE A 204 22.98 -4.79 -21.74
C ILE A 204 23.35 -6.28 -21.81
N ALA A 205 23.71 -6.80 -22.99
CA ALA A 205 24.14 -8.19 -23.17
C ALA A 205 25.57 -8.47 -22.66
N ALA A 206 26.41 -7.44 -22.51
CA ALA A 206 27.76 -7.55 -21.96
C ALA A 206 27.80 -7.50 -20.42
N GLY A 207 26.70 -7.13 -19.77
CA GLY A 207 26.52 -7.27 -18.32
C GLY A 207 25.97 -8.66 -18.00
N ASP A 208 26.73 -9.47 -17.27
CA ASP A 208 26.33 -10.80 -16.78
C ASP A 208 25.02 -10.74 -15.95
N PHE A 209 23.87 -10.80 -16.63
CA PHE A 209 22.58 -11.08 -16.02
C PHE A 209 22.16 -12.50 -16.39
N ALA A 210 22.41 -13.43 -15.47
CA ALA A 210 21.88 -14.77 -15.56
C ALA A 210 20.34 -14.74 -15.58
N ARG A 211 19.77 -15.14 -16.72
CA ARG A 211 18.32 -15.34 -16.92
C ARG A 211 17.78 -16.36 -15.92
N VAL A 212 16.75 -15.96 -15.19
CA VAL A 212 15.88 -16.86 -14.44
C VAL A 212 14.53 -16.91 -15.15
N THR A 213 14.17 -18.08 -15.69
CA THR A 213 12.87 -18.36 -16.29
C THR A 213 11.82 -18.74 -15.22
N PRO A 214 10.53 -18.44 -15.44
CA PRO A 214 9.45 -18.89 -14.57
C PRO A 214 8.98 -20.28 -15.02
N GLY A 215 9.26 -21.30 -14.21
CA GLY A 215 8.77 -22.66 -14.40
C GLY A 215 8.12 -23.17 -13.12
N GLY A 216 6.89 -23.66 -13.24
CA GLY A 216 6.20 -24.35 -12.16
C GLY A 216 6.98 -25.58 -11.69
N GLY A 217 6.95 -25.79 -10.37
CA GLY A 217 7.24 -27.08 -9.74
C GLY A 217 8.61 -27.70 -10.04
N LYS A 218 9.67 -27.16 -9.43
CA LYS A 218 10.80 -27.90 -8.83
C LYS A 218 11.71 -26.89 -8.10
N ALA A 219 12.10 -27.22 -6.87
CA ALA A 219 12.96 -26.40 -6.03
C ALA A 219 14.18 -25.90 -6.81
N LYS A 220 14.34 -24.57 -6.93
CA LYS A 220 15.55 -23.94 -7.45
C LYS A 220 16.73 -24.40 -6.60
N ALA A 221 17.79 -24.86 -7.26
CA ALA A 221 19.03 -25.24 -6.59
C ALA A 221 19.60 -24.03 -5.81
N PRO A 222 20.26 -24.26 -4.66
CA PRO A 222 20.82 -23.20 -3.82
C PRO A 222 21.86 -22.39 -4.61
N ASN A 223 21.76 -21.06 -4.56
CA ASN A 223 22.71 -20.14 -5.17
C ASN A 223 24.04 -20.19 -4.36
N PRO A 224 25.14 -20.73 -4.89
CA PRO A 224 26.23 -21.27 -4.05
C PRO A 224 27.22 -20.25 -3.46
N CYS A 225 26.93 -18.94 -3.43
CA CYS A 225 27.91 -17.91 -3.06
C CYS A 225 27.50 -16.92 -1.95
N LEU A 226 26.35 -17.10 -1.28
CA LEU A 226 25.91 -16.17 -0.21
C LEU A 226 25.99 -16.83 1.17
N SER A 227 26.86 -16.29 2.03
CA SER A 227 26.86 -16.61 3.47
C SER A 227 25.89 -15.70 4.20
N LEU A 228 25.00 -16.25 5.03
CA LEU A 228 23.99 -15.47 5.77
C LEU A 228 24.12 -15.68 7.27
N CYS A 229 24.27 -14.59 8.02
CA CYS A 229 24.20 -14.62 9.49
C CYS A 229 22.87 -14.00 9.96
N ILE A 230 22.06 -14.78 10.67
CA ILE A 230 20.79 -14.34 11.27
C ILE A 230 21.03 -14.19 12.77
N ALA A 231 20.83 -12.96 13.28
CA ALA A 231 20.94 -12.63 14.70
C ALA A 231 19.58 -12.17 15.22
N SER A 232 19.10 -12.77 16.33
CA SER A 232 17.84 -12.39 16.96
C SER A 232 17.93 -12.39 18.48
N ALA A 233 17.27 -11.42 19.12
CA ALA A 233 17.08 -11.40 20.58
C ALA A 233 16.06 -12.46 21.04
N LEU A 234 15.22 -12.96 20.13
CA LEU A 234 14.18 -13.94 20.44
C LEU A 234 14.77 -15.35 20.45
N LYS A 235 14.68 -16.01 21.59
CA LYS A 235 15.21 -17.36 21.81
C LYS A 235 14.67 -18.36 20.78
N GLY A 236 15.58 -18.94 20.01
CA GLY A 236 15.29 -19.97 19.01
C GLY A 236 14.73 -19.47 17.67
N GLU A 237 14.48 -18.17 17.50
CA GLU A 237 13.95 -17.63 16.25
C GLU A 237 14.97 -17.77 15.10
N ALA A 238 16.24 -17.43 15.36
CA ALA A 238 17.31 -17.54 14.37
C ALA A 238 17.50 -19.00 13.91
N GLU A 239 17.46 -19.97 14.84
CA GLU A 239 17.53 -21.40 14.50
C GLU A 239 16.33 -21.87 13.69
N GLN A 240 15.12 -21.39 14.01
CA GLN A 240 13.91 -21.72 13.25
C GLN A 240 13.98 -21.19 11.81
N LEU A 241 14.43 -19.93 11.62
CA LEU A 241 14.64 -19.35 10.30
C LEU A 241 15.71 -20.13 9.52
N ARG A 242 16.83 -20.44 10.15
CA ARG A 242 17.86 -21.29 9.55
C ARG A 242 17.27 -22.62 9.10
N ALA A 243 16.57 -23.34 9.98
CA ALA A 243 15.97 -24.63 9.64
C ALA A 243 14.96 -24.53 8.49
N ARG A 244 14.13 -23.48 8.47
CA ARG A 244 13.16 -23.21 7.40
C ARG A 244 13.84 -23.03 6.04
N PHE A 245 14.95 -22.29 5.98
CA PHE A 245 15.58 -21.89 4.72
C PHE A 245 16.88 -22.65 4.38
N GLN A 246 17.33 -23.60 5.21
CA GLN A 246 18.57 -24.36 4.99
C GLN A 246 18.59 -25.15 3.67
N HIS A 247 17.41 -25.53 3.18
CA HIS A 247 17.27 -26.23 1.90
C HIS A 247 17.53 -25.31 0.68
N LEU A 248 17.41 -23.99 0.85
CA LEU A 248 17.67 -22.96 -0.17
C LEU A 248 19.06 -22.33 -0.04
N ASN A 249 19.61 -22.25 1.18
CA ASN A 249 20.99 -21.84 1.41
C ASN A 249 21.60 -22.69 2.53
N ARG A 250 22.67 -23.42 2.21
CA ARG A 250 23.36 -24.28 3.19
C ARG A 250 24.24 -23.50 4.16
N ASP A 251 24.66 -22.29 3.80
CA ASP A 251 25.56 -21.45 4.59
C ASP A 251 24.78 -20.36 5.34
N ILE A 252 23.92 -20.81 6.26
CA ILE A 252 23.20 -19.93 7.18
C ILE A 252 23.70 -20.18 8.61
N ARG A 253 24.27 -19.15 9.23
CA ARG A 253 24.62 -19.10 10.64
C ARG A 253 23.47 -18.47 11.43
N ALA A 254 23.06 -19.10 12.52
CA ALA A 254 22.05 -18.58 13.44
C ALA A 254 22.70 -18.20 14.78
N LEU A 255 22.29 -17.07 15.35
CA LEU A 255 22.80 -16.54 16.61
C LEU A 255 21.65 -15.94 17.43
N GLN A 256 21.62 -16.27 18.73
CA GLN A 256 20.84 -15.49 19.69
C GLN A 256 21.68 -14.30 20.14
N PHE A 257 21.26 -13.08 19.80
CA PHE A 257 21.98 -11.85 20.07
C PHE A 257 21.02 -10.67 20.22
N ASP A 258 21.12 -9.97 21.35
CA ASP A 258 20.39 -8.72 21.58
C ASP A 258 21.33 -7.52 21.38
N VAL A 259 20.97 -6.67 20.42
CA VAL A 259 21.71 -5.45 20.09
C VAL A 259 21.65 -4.42 21.23
N LEU A 260 20.59 -4.44 22.03
CA LEU A 260 20.39 -3.49 23.12
C LEU A 260 21.05 -3.94 24.42
N ASP A 261 21.08 -5.24 24.67
CA ASP A 261 21.66 -5.85 25.86
C ASP A 261 22.69 -6.89 25.40
N GLU A 262 23.97 -6.50 25.30
CA GLU A 262 25.08 -7.32 24.75
C GLU A 262 25.43 -8.53 25.65
N THR A 263 24.43 -9.35 25.97
CA THR A 263 24.54 -10.55 26.81
C THR A 263 24.34 -11.79 25.96
N HIS A 264 25.28 -12.72 26.06
CA HIS A 264 25.25 -14.03 25.41
C HIS A 264 24.65 -15.06 26.38
N ASP A 265 23.56 -15.72 26.00
CA ASP A 265 23.14 -16.98 26.63
C ASP A 265 23.38 -18.09 25.61
N ASP A 266 24.62 -18.59 25.58
CA ASP A 266 24.97 -19.79 24.83
C ASP A 266 24.24 -20.96 25.47
N GLY A 267 23.04 -21.24 24.97
CA GLY A 267 22.25 -22.40 25.32
C GLY A 267 22.89 -23.73 24.87
N LYS A 268 24.11 -24.02 25.32
CA LYS A 268 24.74 -25.33 25.58
C LYS A 268 26.24 -25.13 25.84
N ASN A 269 26.63 -25.37 27.09
CA ASN A 269 28.01 -25.58 27.50
C ASN A 269 28.48 -26.96 27.00
N ASP A 270 28.75 -27.05 25.71
CA ASP A 270 29.43 -28.14 25.01
C ASP A 270 30.80 -27.62 24.59
N GLY A 271 31.77 -27.67 25.51
CA GLY A 271 33.20 -27.90 25.26
C GLY A 271 33.99 -27.14 24.18
N THR A 272 33.41 -26.25 23.39
CA THR A 272 34.07 -25.46 22.35
C THR A 272 34.28 -24.06 22.87
N GLU A 273 35.55 -23.63 22.90
CA GLU A 273 36.02 -22.29 23.27
C GLU A 273 35.09 -21.20 22.69
N GLY A 274 34.29 -20.56 23.55
CA GLY A 274 33.32 -19.54 23.17
C GLY A 274 34.04 -18.26 22.75
N VAL A 275 33.86 -17.87 21.49
CA VAL A 275 34.28 -16.56 20.99
C VAL A 275 33.21 -15.55 21.43
N ASP A 276 33.58 -14.55 22.24
CA ASP A 276 32.70 -13.40 22.53
C ASP A 276 32.23 -12.76 21.22
N VAL A 277 30.93 -12.81 20.93
CA VAL A 277 30.35 -12.32 19.66
C VAL A 277 29.85 -10.88 19.84
N THR A 278 30.69 -9.88 19.61
CA THR A 278 30.24 -8.48 19.69
C THR A 278 29.52 -8.01 18.43
N LEU A 279 28.67 -6.99 18.55
CA LEU A 279 28.04 -6.31 17.39
C LEU A 279 29.11 -5.83 16.41
N ASP A 280 30.19 -5.24 16.92
CA ASP A 280 31.33 -4.79 16.13
C ASP A 280 31.95 -5.93 15.31
N ALA A 281 32.18 -7.09 15.93
CA ALA A 281 32.76 -8.24 15.24
C ALA A 281 31.84 -8.80 14.16
N LEU A 282 30.52 -8.84 14.40
CA LEU A 282 29.54 -9.28 13.41
C LEU A 282 29.48 -8.33 12.21
N VAL A 283 29.44 -7.02 12.46
CA VAL A 283 29.37 -6.01 11.40
C VAL A 283 30.65 -5.98 10.58
N ALA A 284 31.82 -6.10 11.21
CA ALA A 284 33.11 -6.11 10.52
C ALA A 284 33.32 -7.32 9.58
N GLN A 285 32.60 -8.42 9.82
CA GLN A 285 32.66 -9.64 8.99
C GLN A 285 31.65 -9.62 7.84
N ALA A 286 30.71 -8.67 7.81
CA ALA A 286 29.65 -8.63 6.82
C ALA A 286 29.98 -7.68 5.67
N ASP A 287 29.55 -8.05 4.45
CA ASP A 287 29.61 -7.16 3.27
C ASP A 287 28.41 -6.19 3.22
N CYS A 288 27.32 -6.52 3.92
CA CYS A 288 26.11 -5.71 4.03
C CYS A 288 25.32 -6.15 5.27
N VAL A 289 24.78 -5.20 6.02
CA VAL A 289 23.94 -5.47 7.20
C VAL A 289 22.50 -5.06 6.91
N VAL A 290 21.54 -5.94 7.17
CA VAL A 290 20.10 -5.64 7.10
C VAL A 290 19.54 -5.56 8.51
N ALA A 291 19.09 -4.37 8.93
CA ALA A 291 18.61 -4.13 10.30
C ALA A 291 17.07 -4.11 10.35
N LEU A 292 16.46 -5.26 10.64
CA LEU A 292 15.02 -5.43 10.86
C LEU A 292 14.66 -5.46 12.36
N VAL A 293 15.22 -4.51 13.11
CA VAL A 293 15.10 -4.39 14.57
C VAL A 293 14.41 -3.07 14.96
N PRO A 294 13.97 -2.88 16.22
CA PRO A 294 13.40 -1.61 16.67
C PRO A 294 14.36 -0.42 16.55
N GLU A 295 13.81 0.79 16.46
CA GLU A 295 14.57 2.03 16.20
C GLU A 295 15.80 2.25 17.11
N PRO A 296 15.75 2.03 18.44
CA PRO A 296 16.94 2.20 19.28
C PRO A 296 18.09 1.26 18.91
N ALA A 297 17.75 0.02 18.53
CA ALA A 297 18.72 -0.97 18.09
C ALA A 297 19.28 -0.61 16.70
N GLN A 298 18.44 -0.10 15.79
CA GLN A 298 18.89 0.33 14.46
C GLN A 298 19.98 1.41 14.53
N LEU A 299 19.88 2.35 15.47
CA LEU A 299 20.91 3.38 15.64
C LEU A 299 22.27 2.77 16.05
N ARG A 300 22.29 1.82 16.98
CA ARG A 300 23.52 1.12 17.40
C ARG A 300 24.15 0.35 16.23
N VAL A 301 23.32 -0.36 15.46
CA VAL A 301 23.78 -1.06 14.24
C VAL A 301 24.36 -0.06 13.23
N ALA A 302 23.68 1.05 12.97
CA ALA A 302 24.16 2.06 12.03
C ALA A 302 25.49 2.69 12.47
N GLN A 303 25.69 2.94 13.76
CA GLN A 303 26.96 3.41 14.31
C GLN A 303 28.09 2.39 14.09
N ALA A 304 27.83 1.11 14.33
CA ALA A 304 28.79 0.03 14.07
C ALA A 304 29.11 -0.09 12.56
N CYS A 305 28.09 0.00 11.70
CA CYS A 305 28.25 0.00 10.24
C CYS A 305 29.18 1.14 9.77
N VAL A 306 28.96 2.37 10.25
CA VAL A 306 29.83 3.50 9.93
C VAL A 306 31.25 3.30 10.44
N LYS A 307 31.42 2.75 11.64
CA LYS A 307 32.72 2.47 12.24
C LYS A 307 33.55 1.46 11.43
N HIS A 308 32.92 0.41 10.90
CA HIS A 308 33.60 -0.65 10.15
C HIS A 308 33.51 -0.48 8.63
N ALA A 309 32.94 0.62 8.15
CA ALA A 309 32.68 0.87 6.74
C ALA A 309 31.90 -0.29 6.08
N THR A 310 30.86 -0.77 6.77
CA THR A 310 29.94 -1.79 6.27
C THR A 310 28.60 -1.15 5.86
N PRO A 311 28.14 -1.32 4.62
CA PRO A 311 26.83 -0.85 4.17
C PRO A 311 25.66 -1.32 5.05
N LEU A 312 24.62 -0.47 5.17
CA LEU A 312 23.42 -0.75 5.94
C LEU A 312 22.17 -0.68 5.06
N VAL A 313 21.25 -1.61 5.25
CA VAL A 313 19.87 -1.57 4.73
C VAL A 313 18.87 -1.61 5.88
N THR A 314 17.86 -0.73 5.85
CA THR A 314 16.74 -0.76 6.79
C THR A 314 15.40 -0.64 6.06
N ALA A 315 14.34 -1.18 6.65
CA ALA A 315 12.96 -1.04 6.18
C ALA A 315 12.17 0.00 7.00
N SER A 316 12.87 0.97 7.60
CA SER A 316 12.29 1.95 8.52
C SER A 316 12.67 3.37 8.10
N TYR A 317 11.89 4.35 8.57
CA TYR A 317 12.24 5.76 8.44
C TYR A 317 13.67 6.01 8.93
N ALA A 318 14.41 6.87 8.22
CA ALA A 318 15.68 7.35 8.72
C ALA A 318 15.45 8.20 9.99
N SER A 319 15.65 7.62 11.17
CA SER A 319 15.46 8.33 12.44
C SER A 319 16.37 9.55 12.55
N PRO A 320 16.04 10.56 13.39
CA PRO A 320 16.92 11.70 13.61
C PRO A 320 18.36 11.28 13.98
N GLY A 321 18.50 10.22 14.78
CA GLY A 321 19.80 9.64 15.12
C GLY A 321 20.56 9.14 13.88
N ILE A 322 19.92 8.34 13.02
CA ILE A 322 20.54 7.84 11.79
C ILE A 322 20.86 8.98 10.83
N GLN A 323 20.01 10.01 10.73
CA GLN A 323 20.26 11.17 9.86
C GLN A 323 21.55 11.92 10.23
N THR A 324 21.93 11.96 11.52
CA THR A 324 23.20 12.59 11.94
C THR A 324 24.44 11.85 11.45
N LEU A 325 24.30 10.60 11.01
CA LEU A 325 25.40 9.77 10.53
C LEU A 325 25.73 9.99 9.05
N ASP A 326 24.95 10.79 8.31
CA ASP A 326 25.14 11.00 6.85
C ASP A 326 26.57 11.40 6.49
N ALA A 327 27.13 12.43 7.15
CA ALA A 327 28.48 12.92 6.87
C ALA A 327 29.56 11.86 7.17
N ALA A 328 29.39 11.11 8.26
CA ALA A 328 30.33 10.05 8.64
C ALA A 328 30.26 8.86 7.68
N ALA A 329 29.06 8.46 7.25
CA ALA A 329 28.86 7.42 6.25
C ALA A 329 29.42 7.81 4.87
N ARG A 330 29.30 9.09 4.47
CA ARG A 330 29.96 9.61 3.27
C ARG A 330 31.48 9.53 3.37
N ALA A 331 32.05 9.90 4.52
CA ALA A 331 33.49 9.81 4.75
C ALA A 331 34.00 8.36 4.74
N ALA A 332 33.20 7.41 5.23
CA ALA A 332 33.47 5.98 5.18
C ALA A 332 33.20 5.35 3.79
N GLY A 333 32.59 6.09 2.86
CA GLY A 333 32.31 5.62 1.51
C GLY A 333 31.19 4.57 1.41
N ILE A 334 30.30 4.49 2.41
CA ILE A 334 29.23 3.49 2.45
C ILE A 334 27.83 4.10 2.31
N PRO A 335 26.87 3.37 1.71
CA PRO A 335 25.46 3.72 1.78
C PRO A 335 24.84 3.25 3.10
N LEU A 336 24.06 4.13 3.72
CA LEU A 336 23.01 3.79 4.67
C LEU A 336 21.68 3.87 3.91
N LEU A 337 21.30 2.76 3.27
CA LEU A 337 20.08 2.65 2.50
C LEU A 337 18.89 2.40 3.43
N CYS A 338 18.19 3.47 3.79
CA CYS A 338 17.01 3.38 4.65
C CYS A 338 15.73 3.33 3.83
N GLU A 339 14.61 3.10 4.53
CA GLU A 339 13.27 3.20 3.95
C GLU A 339 13.01 2.17 2.83
N MET A 340 13.62 0.97 2.87
CA MET A 340 13.38 -0.12 1.91
C MET A 340 12.27 -1.07 2.37
N GLY A 341 11.08 -0.55 2.64
CA GLY A 341 9.90 -1.34 3.04
C GLY A 341 8.68 -1.10 2.15
N LEU A 342 7.49 -1.21 2.72
CA LEU A 342 6.22 -0.88 2.06
C LEU A 342 5.92 0.63 2.12
N ASP A 343 5.75 1.13 3.35
CA ASP A 343 5.53 2.54 3.71
C ASP A 343 6.29 2.78 5.03
N PRO A 344 7.53 3.30 4.97
CA PRO A 344 8.20 3.90 3.80
C PRO A 344 8.92 2.86 2.92
N GLY A 345 8.86 3.07 1.60
CA GLY A 345 9.67 2.37 0.60
C GLY A 345 9.01 2.29 -0.76
N MET A 346 8.18 1.26 -0.99
CA MET A 346 7.42 1.12 -2.24
C MET A 346 6.62 2.38 -2.58
N ASP A 347 6.07 3.07 -1.57
CA ASP A 347 5.37 4.36 -1.75
C ASP A 347 6.29 5.45 -2.33
N HIS A 348 7.54 5.55 -1.88
CA HIS A 348 8.54 6.49 -2.42
C HIS A 348 8.90 6.15 -3.87
N MET A 349 9.12 4.87 -4.14
CA MET A 349 9.55 4.41 -5.46
C MET A 349 8.51 4.73 -6.53
N ILE A 350 7.24 4.39 -6.28
CA ILE A 350 6.17 4.67 -7.23
C ILE A 350 5.86 6.17 -7.30
N ALA A 351 5.90 6.90 -6.18
CA ALA A 351 5.75 8.34 -6.18
C ALA A 351 6.78 9.02 -7.10
N MET A 352 8.05 8.65 -6.97
CA MET A 352 9.12 9.21 -7.79
C MET A 352 9.00 8.84 -9.26
N THR A 353 8.52 7.63 -9.57
CA THR A 353 8.23 7.21 -10.95
C THR A 353 7.16 8.12 -11.59
N LEU A 354 6.06 8.38 -10.88
CA LEU A 354 5.00 9.26 -11.38
C LEU A 354 5.48 10.72 -11.49
N ILE A 355 6.20 11.22 -10.49
CA ILE A 355 6.73 12.60 -10.48
C ILE A 355 7.75 12.80 -11.61
N ALA A 356 8.63 11.84 -11.84
CA ALA A 356 9.60 11.88 -12.94
C ALA A 356 8.89 11.93 -14.29
N ARG A 357 7.82 11.15 -14.49
CA ARG A 357 7.01 11.17 -15.72
C ARG A 357 6.37 12.53 -15.95
N VAL A 358 5.75 13.13 -14.92
CA VAL A 358 5.17 14.48 -15.00
C VAL A 358 6.21 15.51 -15.43
N LYS A 359 7.38 15.50 -14.80
CA LYS A 359 8.48 16.42 -15.11
C LYS A 359 9.05 16.21 -16.50
N ALA A 360 9.21 14.96 -16.94
CA ALA A 360 9.70 14.62 -18.27
C ALA A 360 8.77 15.15 -19.39
N ASN A 361 7.47 15.22 -19.11
CA ASN A 361 6.46 15.79 -20.02
C ASN A 361 6.28 17.31 -19.85
N GLY A 362 7.20 17.99 -19.16
CA GLY A 362 7.15 19.45 -18.94
C GLY A 362 6.07 19.90 -17.95
N GLY A 363 5.44 18.97 -17.24
CA GLY A 363 4.43 19.25 -16.23
C GLY A 363 5.01 19.63 -14.88
N ARG A 364 4.21 20.34 -14.09
CA ARG A 364 4.49 20.70 -12.70
C ARG A 364 3.59 19.92 -11.76
N VAL A 365 4.14 19.38 -10.69
CA VAL A 365 3.37 18.70 -9.64
C VAL A 365 2.66 19.75 -8.78
N ALA A 366 1.33 19.73 -8.79
CA ALA A 366 0.48 20.61 -7.99
C ALA A 366 0.00 19.96 -6.70
N THR A 367 -0.28 18.65 -6.72
CA THR A 367 -0.73 17.90 -5.54
C THR A 367 -0.05 16.54 -5.45
N PHE A 368 0.16 16.08 -4.22
CA PHE A 368 0.67 14.75 -3.91
C PHE A 368 -0.14 14.14 -2.77
N SER A 369 -0.54 12.88 -2.93
CA SER A 369 -1.17 12.07 -1.89
C SER A 369 -0.59 10.66 -1.90
N SER A 370 -0.29 10.11 -0.73
CA SER A 370 0.09 8.71 -0.57
C SER A 370 -0.58 8.14 0.67
N VAL A 371 -1.36 7.08 0.51
CA VAL A 371 -2.09 6.43 1.60
C VAL A 371 -1.88 4.92 1.57
N CYS A 372 -1.56 4.34 2.73
CA CYS A 372 -1.28 2.92 2.85
C CYS A 372 -2.03 2.29 4.03
N GLY A 373 -2.45 1.04 3.91
CA GLY A 373 -3.04 0.26 4.99
C GLY A 373 -2.69 -1.21 4.90
N GLY A 374 -2.03 -1.72 5.95
CA GLY A 374 -1.98 -3.15 6.26
C GLY A 374 -3.18 -3.52 7.12
N LEU A 375 -4.05 -4.37 6.59
CA LEU A 375 -5.37 -4.72 7.12
C LEU A 375 -5.53 -6.23 7.12
N PRO A 376 -6.47 -6.81 7.89
CA PRO A 376 -6.92 -8.17 7.62
C PRO A 376 -7.64 -8.23 6.28
N ALA A 377 -7.58 -9.37 5.60
CA ALA A 377 -8.47 -9.64 4.47
C ALA A 377 -9.94 -9.52 4.91
N PRO A 378 -10.89 -9.16 4.01
CA PRO A 378 -12.28 -8.92 4.41
C PRO A 378 -12.96 -10.10 5.13
N ASP A 379 -12.59 -11.33 4.80
CA ASP A 379 -13.02 -12.57 5.46
C ASP A 379 -12.38 -12.77 6.85
N ALA A 380 -11.19 -12.23 7.08
CA ALA A 380 -10.47 -12.21 8.36
C ALA A 380 -10.78 -10.97 9.24
N ALA A 381 -11.53 -9.99 8.74
CA ALA A 381 -11.92 -8.77 9.45
C ALA A 381 -13.08 -9.02 10.46
N ASN A 382 -12.99 -10.12 11.22
CA ASN A 382 -14.06 -10.71 12.02
C ASN A 382 -14.12 -10.24 13.49
N ASN A 383 -13.68 -9.00 13.75
CA ASN A 383 -13.67 -8.41 15.10
C ASN A 383 -14.29 -7.01 15.11
N PRO A 384 -14.67 -6.46 16.28
CA PRO A 384 -15.41 -5.20 16.37
C PRO A 384 -14.73 -3.97 15.74
N ILE A 385 -13.41 -3.98 15.61
CA ILE A 385 -12.64 -2.88 15.00
C ILE A 385 -12.07 -3.24 13.62
N LYS A 386 -12.38 -4.45 13.10
CA LYS A 386 -11.92 -4.95 11.79
C LYS A 386 -10.41 -4.85 11.60
N TYR A 387 -9.62 -5.11 12.65
CA TYR A 387 -8.16 -4.99 12.60
C TYR A 387 -7.48 -6.21 13.18
N LYS A 388 -6.32 -6.58 12.64
CA LYS A 388 -5.43 -7.61 13.16
C LYS A 388 -3.98 -7.17 13.00
N PHE A 389 -3.12 -7.56 13.92
CA PHE A 389 -1.71 -7.15 13.88
C PHE A 389 -0.94 -8.03 12.90
N SER A 390 -0.51 -7.43 11.78
CA SER A 390 0.46 -8.04 10.84
C SER A 390 1.90 -7.55 11.07
N TRP A 391 2.10 -6.68 12.06
CA TRP A 391 3.37 -6.07 12.45
C TRP A 391 3.29 -5.62 13.92
N SER A 392 4.36 -5.00 14.44
CA SER A 392 4.50 -4.63 15.86
C SER A 392 3.23 -3.96 16.45
N PRO A 393 2.56 -4.59 17.44
CA PRO A 393 1.39 -4.04 18.11
C PRO A 393 1.68 -2.69 18.77
N HIS A 394 2.82 -2.58 19.45
CA HIS A 394 3.28 -1.34 20.06
C HIS A 394 3.51 -0.24 19.03
N GLY A 395 4.13 -0.58 17.90
CA GLY A 395 4.29 0.34 16.78
C GLY A 395 2.95 0.83 16.21
N ALA A 396 1.95 -0.07 16.12
CA ALA A 396 0.62 0.24 15.62
C ALA A 396 -0.15 1.18 16.54
N LEU A 397 -0.10 0.97 17.87
CA LEU A 397 -0.72 1.86 18.85
C LEU A 397 -0.04 3.24 18.85
N ARG A 398 1.30 3.30 18.82
CA ARG A 398 2.04 4.56 18.69
C ARG A 398 1.69 5.31 17.42
N ALA A 399 1.56 4.61 16.30
CA ALA A 399 1.16 5.22 15.03
C ALA A 399 -0.24 5.84 15.11
N ALA A 400 -1.16 5.25 15.88
CA ALA A 400 -2.52 5.77 16.07
C ALA A 400 -2.59 7.08 16.87
N GLN A 401 -1.49 7.51 17.51
CA GLN A 401 -1.39 8.76 18.26
C GLN A 401 -0.26 9.67 17.77
N ARG A 402 0.35 9.37 16.62
CA ARG A 402 1.46 10.16 16.09
C ARG A 402 0.94 11.50 15.55
N PRO A 403 1.37 12.66 16.07
CA PRO A 403 0.96 13.96 15.54
C PRO A 403 1.22 14.05 14.04
N ALA A 404 0.36 14.77 13.33
CA ALA A 404 0.46 14.88 11.89
C ALA A 404 0.54 16.33 11.41
N GLN A 405 1.29 16.54 10.33
CA GLN A 405 1.37 17.82 9.63
C GLN A 405 1.34 17.57 8.13
N TYR A 406 0.49 18.30 7.41
CA TYR A 406 0.35 18.15 5.97
C TYR A 406 -0.05 19.48 5.32
N LEU A 407 0.06 19.56 3.99
CA LEU A 407 -0.29 20.75 3.23
C LEU A 407 -1.60 20.51 2.49
N ARG A 408 -2.57 21.41 2.65
CA ARG A 408 -3.86 21.37 1.94
C ARG A 408 -4.17 22.75 1.36
N ALA A 409 -4.24 22.84 0.04
CA ALA A 409 -4.53 24.09 -0.68
C ALA A 409 -3.65 25.29 -0.23
N GLY A 410 -2.36 25.06 -0.03
CA GLY A 410 -1.38 26.06 0.39
C GLY A 410 -1.31 26.29 1.91
N ASN A 411 -2.23 25.71 2.69
CA ASN A 411 -2.28 25.88 4.14
C ASN A 411 -1.68 24.66 4.86
N VAL A 412 -0.81 24.91 5.84
CA VAL A 412 -0.28 23.87 6.72
C VAL A 412 -1.36 23.51 7.73
N VAL A 413 -1.77 22.24 7.73
CA VAL A 413 -2.68 21.66 8.72
C VAL A 413 -1.84 20.91 9.74
N THR A 414 -2.02 21.22 11.02
CA THR A 414 -1.38 20.52 12.15
C THR A 414 -2.44 19.82 12.98
N VAL A 415 -2.25 18.53 13.22
CA VAL A 415 -3.15 17.68 14.00
C VAL A 415 -2.40 17.12 15.20
N ALA A 416 -2.89 17.39 16.40
CA ALA A 416 -2.33 16.84 17.62
C ALA A 416 -2.54 15.33 17.68
N GLY A 417 -1.59 14.61 18.30
CA GLY A 417 -1.59 13.15 18.34
C GLY A 417 -2.89 12.53 18.88
N ALA A 418 -3.48 13.13 19.92
CA ALA A 418 -4.75 12.67 20.50
C ALA A 418 -5.96 12.80 19.56
N ASP A 419 -5.88 13.69 18.55
CA ASP A 419 -6.97 14.05 17.66
C ASP A 419 -6.85 13.40 16.27
N VAL A 420 -5.74 12.72 15.95
CA VAL A 420 -5.48 12.12 14.62
C VAL A 420 -6.63 11.23 14.16
N LEU A 421 -7.14 10.37 15.04
CA LEU A 421 -8.25 9.46 14.75
C LEU A 421 -9.61 10.18 14.62
N ALA A 422 -9.74 11.36 15.22
CA ALA A 422 -10.91 12.22 15.03
C ALA A 422 -10.89 12.92 13.67
N HIS A 423 -9.70 13.15 13.08
CA HIS A 423 -9.50 13.71 11.75
C HIS A 423 -9.65 12.68 10.62
N ARG A 424 -10.37 11.58 10.85
CA ARG A 424 -10.62 10.56 9.83
C ARG A 424 -11.54 11.09 8.72
N GLU A 425 -11.24 10.72 7.49
CA GLU A 425 -12.08 11.00 6.32
C GLU A 425 -12.51 9.67 5.68
N SER A 426 -13.79 9.53 5.34
CA SER A 426 -14.28 8.37 4.58
C SER A 426 -13.77 8.43 3.15
N VAL A 427 -13.28 7.30 2.61
CA VAL A 427 -12.70 7.23 1.27
C VAL A 427 -13.16 6.01 0.49
N ARG A 428 -13.27 6.18 -0.84
CA ARG A 428 -13.66 5.13 -1.80
C ARG A 428 -12.57 4.86 -2.84
N LEU A 429 -11.30 4.84 -2.40
CA LEU A 429 -10.14 4.59 -3.27
C LEU A 429 -10.09 3.15 -3.79
N PHE A 430 -10.57 2.21 -2.98
CA PHE A 430 -10.68 0.80 -3.33
C PHE A 430 -12.17 0.41 -3.23
N PRO A 431 -12.94 0.48 -4.33
CA PRO A 431 -14.41 0.36 -4.30
C PRO A 431 -14.99 -0.84 -3.54
N PRO A 432 -14.35 -2.03 -3.51
CA PRO A 432 -14.82 -3.17 -2.71
C PRO A 432 -14.72 -2.99 -1.19
N HIS A 433 -14.07 -1.93 -0.70
CA HIS A 433 -13.73 -1.75 0.70
C HIS A 433 -14.30 -0.44 1.26
N ALA A 434 -14.99 -0.54 2.39
CA ALA A 434 -15.40 0.61 3.18
C ALA A 434 -14.21 1.09 4.03
N LEU A 435 -13.59 2.19 3.62
CA LEU A 435 -12.34 2.67 4.19
C LEU A 435 -12.48 4.07 4.79
N GLU A 436 -11.64 4.32 5.77
CA GLU A 436 -11.37 5.63 6.34
C GLU A 436 -9.87 5.89 6.29
N GLN A 437 -9.47 7.13 6.01
CA GLN A 437 -8.07 7.56 6.03
C GLN A 437 -7.82 8.54 7.17
N ILE A 438 -6.63 8.48 7.75
CA ILE A 438 -6.15 9.45 8.76
C ILE A 438 -4.79 10.01 8.31
N PRO A 439 -4.43 11.25 8.65
CA PRO A 439 -3.11 11.78 8.34
C PRO A 439 -2.02 11.02 9.11
N ASN A 440 -0.87 10.78 8.47
CA ASN A 440 0.22 9.95 9.02
C ASN A 440 1.53 10.76 9.10
N GLY A 441 1.88 11.20 10.31
CA GLY A 441 3.14 11.90 10.56
C GLY A 441 3.28 13.23 9.81
N ASN A 442 4.52 13.66 9.56
CA ASN A 442 4.79 14.93 8.89
C ASN A 442 5.06 14.73 7.39
N ALA A 443 4.13 15.21 6.55
CA ALA A 443 4.22 15.15 5.10
C ALA A 443 5.01 16.32 4.48
N LEU A 444 5.31 17.39 5.22
CA LEU A 444 5.94 18.60 4.66
C LEU A 444 7.35 18.36 4.10
N PRO A 445 8.25 17.57 4.75
CA PRO A 445 9.59 17.31 4.23
C PRO A 445 9.61 16.64 2.84
N TYR A 446 8.53 15.95 2.47
CA TYR A 446 8.43 15.26 1.19
C TYR A 446 8.42 16.20 -0.02
N ALA A 447 8.08 17.48 0.17
CA ALA A 447 8.30 18.50 -0.85
C ALA A 447 9.75 18.54 -1.32
N ALA A 448 10.69 18.51 -0.37
CA ALA A 448 12.11 18.49 -0.65
C ALA A 448 12.57 17.12 -1.13
N TYR A 449 12.15 16.04 -0.44
CA TYR A 449 12.59 14.67 -0.78
C TYR A 449 12.21 14.24 -2.19
N TYR A 450 11.07 14.70 -2.71
CA TYR A 450 10.61 14.40 -4.06
C TYR A 450 10.88 15.52 -5.08
N GLY A 451 11.47 16.63 -4.65
CA GLY A 451 11.73 17.80 -5.49
C GLY A 451 10.46 18.42 -6.07
N ILE A 452 9.41 18.60 -5.26
CA ILE A 452 8.13 19.21 -5.60
C ILE A 452 7.81 20.41 -4.68
N PRO A 453 8.70 21.41 -4.56
CA PRO A 453 8.53 22.52 -3.61
C PRO A 453 7.27 23.38 -3.88
N ASP A 454 6.79 23.40 -5.12
CA ASP A 454 5.65 24.21 -5.56
C ASP A 454 4.29 23.49 -5.39
N ALA A 455 4.28 22.27 -4.86
CA ALA A 455 3.03 21.55 -4.60
C ALA A 455 2.20 22.31 -3.56
N THR A 456 0.93 22.56 -3.86
CA THR A 456 0.00 23.25 -2.96
C THR A 456 -0.73 22.27 -2.03
N SER A 457 -0.66 20.97 -2.30
CA SER A 457 -1.16 19.94 -1.39
C SER A 457 -0.19 18.77 -1.31
N LEU A 458 0.11 18.33 -0.09
CA LEU A 458 1.00 17.23 0.23
C LEU A 458 0.36 16.45 1.36
N PHE A 459 -0.10 15.23 1.08
CA PHE A 459 -0.76 14.39 2.06
C PHE A 459 -0.09 13.02 2.12
N ARG A 460 0.18 12.55 3.34
CA ARG A 460 0.48 11.15 3.62
C ARG A 460 -0.47 10.66 4.68
N GLY A 461 -1.00 9.46 4.51
CA GLY A 461 -2.05 8.96 5.37
C GLY A 461 -2.05 7.44 5.52
N THR A 462 -2.90 6.99 6.43
CA THR A 462 -3.07 5.58 6.76
C THR A 462 -4.52 5.18 6.53
N LEU A 463 -4.72 4.05 5.86
CA LEU A 463 -6.04 3.46 5.62
C LEU A 463 -6.44 2.50 6.74
N ARG A 464 -7.71 2.54 7.12
CA ARG A 464 -8.37 1.60 8.03
C ARG A 464 -9.75 1.25 7.50
N PHE A 465 -10.31 0.12 7.94
CA PHE A 465 -11.72 -0.15 7.68
C PHE A 465 -12.61 0.77 8.51
N THR A 466 -13.73 1.19 7.93
CA THR A 466 -14.69 2.08 8.60
C THR A 466 -15.13 1.52 9.96
N GLY A 467 -15.04 2.38 10.97
CA GLY A 467 -15.41 2.11 12.37
C GLY A 467 -14.22 1.97 13.31
N PHE A 468 -13.02 1.67 12.78
CA PHE A 468 -11.80 1.52 13.57
C PHE A 468 -11.47 2.78 14.36
N CYS A 469 -11.37 3.92 13.68
CA CYS A 469 -10.89 5.17 14.24
C CYS A 469 -11.83 5.71 15.31
N GLN A 470 -13.14 5.49 15.20
CA GLN A 470 -14.09 5.89 16.24
C GLN A 470 -13.79 5.17 17.57
N VAL A 471 -13.69 3.84 17.52
CA VAL A 471 -13.47 3.01 18.72
C VAL A 471 -12.09 3.28 19.33
N VAL A 472 -11.05 3.34 18.49
CA VAL A 472 -9.68 3.55 18.96
C VAL A 472 -9.50 4.99 19.47
N HIS A 473 -10.19 5.99 18.90
CA HIS A 473 -10.16 7.35 19.42
C HIS A 473 -10.72 7.42 20.85
N GLU A 474 -11.85 6.75 21.15
CA GLU A 474 -12.35 6.70 22.52
C GLU A 474 -11.36 5.98 23.47
N CYS A 475 -10.65 4.95 23.00
CA CYS A 475 -9.58 4.31 23.78
C CYS A 475 -8.42 5.29 24.07
N VAL A 476 -8.07 6.15 23.12
CA VAL A 476 -7.11 7.25 23.31
C VAL A 476 -7.59 8.23 24.37
N GLN A 477 -8.85 8.67 24.29
CA GLN A 477 -9.44 9.61 25.27
C GLN A 477 -9.54 9.01 26.69
N LEU A 478 -9.68 7.69 26.79
CA LEU A 478 -9.60 6.96 28.06
C LEU A 478 -8.18 6.83 28.60
N GLY A 479 -7.15 7.24 27.85
CA GLY A 479 -5.75 7.09 28.23
C GLY A 479 -5.25 5.64 28.19
N LEU A 480 -5.88 4.77 27.40
CA LEU A 480 -5.44 3.38 27.25
C LEU A 480 -4.14 3.24 26.44
N LEU A 481 -3.84 4.23 25.61
CA LEU A 481 -2.60 4.29 24.84
C LEU A 481 -1.54 5.19 25.50
N ASP A 482 -1.69 5.53 26.79
CA ASP A 482 -0.71 6.33 27.51
C ASP A 482 0.52 5.49 27.91
N GLU A 483 1.71 5.96 27.51
CA GLU A 483 3.00 5.35 27.88
C GLU A 483 3.52 5.82 29.25
N GLY A 484 3.06 6.98 29.74
CA GLY A 484 3.55 7.57 30.99
C GLY A 484 2.93 6.94 32.24
N SER A 485 1.66 6.58 32.20
CA SER A 485 0.97 5.97 33.34
C SER A 485 1.21 4.47 33.44
N ARG A 486 1.46 4.01 34.67
CA ARG A 486 1.69 2.60 35.00
C ARG A 486 0.43 1.90 35.47
N VAL A 487 0.35 0.62 35.17
CA VAL A 487 -0.63 -0.31 35.71
C VAL A 487 0.08 -1.40 36.50
N GLU A 488 -0.50 -1.75 37.64
CA GLU A 488 0.04 -2.77 38.53
C GLU A 488 -0.27 -4.17 38.02
N ARG A 489 0.60 -5.12 38.35
CA ARG A 489 0.36 -6.54 38.12
C ARG A 489 -0.92 -6.99 38.84
N ASP A 490 -1.65 -7.92 38.24
CA ASP A 490 -2.90 -8.51 38.73
C ASP A 490 -4.06 -7.50 38.87
N ALA A 491 -3.88 -6.24 38.44
CA ALA A 491 -4.95 -5.26 38.40
C ALA A 491 -6.02 -5.69 37.38
N ALA A 492 -7.29 -5.67 37.82
CA ALA A 492 -8.41 -6.05 36.96
C ALA A 492 -8.73 -4.93 35.94
N TRP A 493 -8.90 -5.30 34.68
CA TRP A 493 -9.19 -4.35 33.60
C TRP A 493 -10.48 -3.55 33.83
N ARG A 494 -11.52 -4.18 34.40
CA ARG A 494 -12.75 -3.49 34.82
C ARG A 494 -12.49 -2.30 35.76
N GLU A 495 -11.52 -2.44 36.67
CA GLU A 495 -11.18 -1.41 37.66
C GLU A 495 -10.31 -0.33 37.05
N ILE A 496 -9.38 -0.71 36.17
CA ILE A 496 -8.59 0.22 35.37
C ILE A 496 -9.53 1.12 34.55
N LEU A 497 -10.47 0.53 33.81
CA LEU A 497 -11.44 1.27 32.99
C LEU A 497 -12.34 2.17 33.84
N ALA A 498 -12.86 1.68 34.96
CA ALA A 498 -13.69 2.51 35.86
C ALA A 498 -12.92 3.74 36.40
N ARG A 499 -11.64 3.56 36.77
CA ARG A 499 -10.77 4.67 37.19
C ARG A 499 -10.52 5.65 36.06
N ARG A 500 -10.26 5.16 34.84
CA ARG A 500 -10.02 6.00 33.66
C ARG A 500 -11.26 6.79 33.26
N MET A 501 -12.43 6.15 33.18
CA MET A 501 -13.70 6.82 32.90
C MET A 501 -13.98 7.93 33.92
N LYS A 502 -13.77 7.66 35.22
CA LYS A 502 -13.90 8.68 36.26
C LYS A 502 -12.89 9.82 36.10
N ALA A 503 -11.64 9.52 35.74
CA ALA A 503 -10.58 10.51 35.58
C ALA A 503 -10.80 11.43 34.37
N CYS A 504 -11.33 10.91 33.26
CA CYS A 504 -11.66 11.71 32.07
C CYS A 504 -13.08 12.28 32.09
N GLY A 505 -13.87 12.03 33.14
CA GLY A 505 -15.24 12.51 33.26
C GLY A 505 -16.23 11.86 32.28
N ALA A 506 -15.88 10.69 31.71
CA ALA A 506 -16.75 9.97 30.79
C ALA A 506 -17.87 9.24 31.56
N GLU A 507 -19.11 9.70 31.41
CA GLU A 507 -20.28 9.02 31.99
C GLU A 507 -20.66 7.75 31.23
N ARG A 508 -20.46 7.74 29.90
CA ARG A 508 -20.78 6.62 29.01
C ARG A 508 -19.87 6.62 27.78
N LEU A 509 -19.49 5.42 27.34
CA LEU A 509 -18.74 5.18 26.09
C LEU A 509 -19.70 4.99 24.90
N GLY A 510 -19.21 5.21 23.69
CA GLY A 510 -19.94 4.87 22.48
C GLY A 510 -20.28 3.38 22.42
N ASP A 511 -21.42 3.02 21.84
CA ASP A 511 -21.91 1.62 21.84
C ASP A 511 -20.91 0.67 21.16
N ALA A 512 -20.27 1.10 20.06
CA ALA A 512 -19.21 0.33 19.39
C ALA A 512 -17.99 0.09 20.30
N THR A 513 -17.58 1.11 21.06
CA THR A 513 -16.49 1.01 22.03
C THR A 513 -16.84 0.06 23.17
N GLN A 514 -18.08 0.11 23.68
CA GLN A 514 -18.54 -0.81 24.71
C GLN A 514 -18.52 -2.26 24.20
N VAL A 515 -19.00 -2.51 22.98
CA VAL A 515 -18.96 -3.84 22.34
C VAL A 515 -17.52 -4.33 22.20
N PHE A 516 -16.61 -3.47 21.74
CA PHE A 516 -15.20 -3.81 21.60
C PHE A 516 -14.55 -4.17 22.93
N LEU A 517 -14.71 -3.31 23.95
CA LEU A 517 -14.16 -3.55 25.29
C LEU A 517 -14.74 -4.82 25.91
N HIS A 518 -16.05 -5.03 25.80
CA HIS A 518 -16.69 -6.28 26.24
C HIS A 518 -16.14 -7.51 25.52
N TRP A 519 -15.94 -7.43 24.20
CA TRP A 519 -15.36 -8.52 23.39
C TRP A 519 -13.91 -8.86 23.80
N LEU A 520 -13.12 -7.86 24.21
CA LEU A 520 -11.80 -8.08 24.82
C LEU A 520 -11.89 -8.83 26.16
N GLY A 521 -13.07 -8.88 26.79
CA GLY A 521 -13.29 -9.55 28.06
C GLY A 521 -12.94 -8.70 29.28
N VAL A 522 -12.72 -7.39 29.11
CA VAL A 522 -12.30 -6.49 30.21
C VAL A 522 -13.28 -6.44 31.38
N SER A 523 -14.55 -6.77 31.15
CA SER A 523 -15.59 -6.87 32.18
C SER A 523 -15.47 -8.12 33.04
N SER A 524 -14.75 -9.15 32.56
CA SER A 524 -14.58 -10.42 33.28
C SER A 524 -13.67 -10.24 34.50
N PRO A 525 -14.02 -10.80 35.67
CA PRO A 525 -13.18 -10.66 36.85
C PRO A 525 -11.77 -11.23 36.72
N GLY A 526 -11.58 -12.24 35.86
CA GLY A 526 -10.29 -12.86 35.60
C GLY A 526 -9.45 -12.17 34.51
N CYS A 527 -9.95 -11.11 33.88
CA CYS A 527 -9.18 -10.33 32.93
C CYS A 527 -8.31 -9.31 33.68
N VAL A 528 -7.04 -9.67 33.88
CA VAL A 528 -6.07 -8.92 34.69
C VAL A 528 -4.80 -8.61 33.90
N VAL A 529 -4.06 -7.61 34.36
CA VAL A 529 -2.75 -7.25 33.82
C VAL A 529 -1.71 -8.29 34.26
N ALA A 530 -1.04 -8.94 33.29
CA ALA A 530 -0.09 -10.02 33.56
C ALA A 530 1.20 -9.55 34.24
N THR A 531 1.72 -8.39 33.83
CA THR A 531 2.98 -7.81 34.31
C THR A 531 2.83 -6.31 34.54
N ALA A 532 3.51 -5.78 35.56
CA ALA A 532 3.49 -4.35 35.84
C ALA A 532 4.27 -3.60 34.75
N GLN A 533 3.60 -2.67 34.05
CA GLN A 533 4.13 -1.95 32.90
C GLN A 533 3.33 -0.67 32.64
N SER A 534 3.61 0.05 31.55
CA SER A 534 2.77 1.19 31.16
C SER A 534 1.40 0.74 30.66
N THR A 535 0.43 1.64 30.72
CA THR A 535 -0.96 1.34 30.32
C THR A 535 -1.04 0.90 28.87
N MET A 536 -0.33 1.58 27.97
CA MET A 536 -0.26 1.20 26.57
C MET A 536 0.28 -0.21 26.36
N TRP A 537 1.34 -0.60 27.09
CA TRP A 537 1.94 -1.93 26.96
C TRP A 537 0.99 -3.02 27.47
N ALA A 538 0.37 -2.81 28.63
CA ALA A 538 -0.64 -3.74 29.12
C ALA A 538 -1.83 -3.86 28.17
N PHE A 539 -2.26 -2.74 27.57
CA PHE A 539 -3.33 -2.76 26.59
C PHE A 539 -2.90 -3.48 25.32
N ALA A 540 -1.66 -3.30 24.86
CA ALA A 540 -1.10 -4.02 23.73
C ALA A 540 -1.12 -5.54 23.96
N ASP A 541 -0.69 -6.01 25.14
CA ASP A 541 -0.72 -7.43 25.50
C ASP A 541 -2.15 -8.01 25.41
N LEU A 542 -3.14 -7.29 25.95
CA LEU A 542 -4.55 -7.69 25.87
C LEU A 542 -5.04 -7.78 24.41
N LEU A 543 -4.59 -6.86 23.55
CA LEU A 543 -4.98 -6.82 22.15
C LEU A 543 -4.29 -7.90 21.32
N VAL A 544 -3.03 -8.22 21.59
CA VAL A 544 -2.23 -9.19 20.81
C VAL A 544 -2.90 -10.56 20.80
N ASP A 545 -3.33 -11.04 21.97
CA ASP A 545 -3.99 -12.34 22.10
C ASP A 545 -5.31 -12.41 21.30
N LYS A 546 -5.99 -11.27 21.17
CA LYS A 546 -7.33 -11.19 20.57
C LYS A 546 -7.30 -10.84 19.08
N LEU A 547 -6.30 -10.07 18.64
CA LEU A 547 -6.18 -9.51 17.29
C LEU A 547 -5.04 -10.16 16.50
N ALA A 548 -4.53 -11.30 16.94
CA ALA A 548 -3.67 -12.15 16.11
C ALA A 548 -4.43 -12.76 14.94
N PHE A 549 -3.73 -13.00 13.84
CA PHE A 549 -4.25 -13.82 12.75
C PHE A 549 -4.34 -15.29 13.19
N ALA A 550 -5.48 -15.90 12.93
CA ALA A 550 -5.66 -17.34 13.10
C ALA A 550 -5.03 -18.10 11.92
N GLU A 551 -4.82 -19.40 12.10
CA GLU A 551 -4.32 -20.27 11.04
C GLU A 551 -5.22 -20.19 9.79
N GLY A 552 -4.60 -19.95 8.63
CA GLY A 552 -5.28 -19.82 7.34
C GLY A 552 -5.91 -18.45 7.05
N GLU A 553 -5.97 -17.54 8.03
CA GLU A 553 -6.39 -16.17 7.76
C GLU A 553 -5.29 -15.39 7.02
N ARG A 554 -5.72 -14.42 6.21
CA ARG A 554 -4.84 -13.63 5.35
C ARG A 554 -4.90 -12.16 5.72
N ASP A 555 -3.81 -11.44 5.50
CA ASP A 555 -3.80 -9.99 5.49
C ASP A 555 -3.99 -9.43 4.08
N LEU A 556 -4.17 -8.12 4.03
CA LEU A 556 -4.43 -7.29 2.87
C LEU A 556 -3.55 -6.04 2.98
N VAL A 557 -2.84 -5.70 1.91
CA VAL A 557 -2.18 -4.40 1.77
C VAL A 557 -2.93 -3.61 0.71
N LEU A 558 -3.28 -2.38 1.05
CA LEU A 558 -3.80 -1.36 0.15
C LEU A 558 -2.84 -0.18 0.14
N LEU A 559 -2.31 0.20 -1.01
CA LEU A 559 -1.45 1.36 -1.19
C LEU A 559 -1.93 2.14 -2.41
N HIS A 560 -2.19 3.43 -2.23
CA HIS A 560 -2.57 4.35 -3.30
C HIS A 560 -1.66 5.57 -3.27
N VAL A 561 -1.11 5.92 -4.42
CA VAL A 561 -0.31 7.13 -4.63
C VAL A 561 -0.93 7.91 -5.77
N ALA A 562 -1.14 9.21 -5.57
CA ALA A 562 -1.70 10.11 -6.55
C ALA A 562 -0.85 11.38 -6.68
N VAL A 563 -0.56 11.76 -7.93
CA VAL A 563 0.19 12.97 -8.32
C VAL A 563 -0.70 13.80 -9.24
N GLY A 564 -1.15 14.96 -8.75
CA GLY A 564 -1.83 15.94 -9.58
C GLY A 564 -0.84 16.81 -10.33
N ALA A 565 -0.95 16.85 -11.64
CA ALA A 565 -0.06 17.57 -12.55
C ALA A 565 -0.79 18.71 -13.27
N GLU A 566 -0.07 19.80 -13.52
CA GLU A 566 -0.48 20.90 -14.39
C GLU A 566 0.57 21.08 -15.49
N TYR A 567 0.12 21.16 -16.75
CA TYR A 567 0.98 21.31 -17.91
C TYR A 567 0.92 22.72 -18.51
N PRO A 568 1.92 23.13 -19.31
CA PRO A 568 2.00 24.49 -19.87
C PRO A 568 0.84 24.87 -20.80
N ASP A 569 0.19 23.89 -21.42
CA ASP A 569 -1.00 24.05 -22.26
C ASP A 569 -2.30 24.28 -21.44
N GLY A 570 -2.21 24.23 -20.11
CA GLY A 570 -3.33 24.35 -19.18
C GLY A 570 -3.99 23.02 -18.83
N THR A 571 -3.55 21.91 -19.44
CA THR A 571 -4.06 20.57 -19.13
C THR A 571 -3.76 20.21 -17.68
N ARG A 572 -4.73 19.56 -17.03
CA ARG A 572 -4.58 19.04 -15.67
C ARG A 572 -4.80 17.54 -15.68
N GLU A 573 -3.90 16.80 -15.05
CA GLU A 573 -4.01 15.35 -14.92
C GLU A 573 -3.85 14.92 -13.48
N THR A 574 -4.39 13.76 -13.15
CA THR A 574 -4.06 13.03 -11.93
C THR A 574 -3.53 11.67 -12.34
N LEU A 575 -2.26 11.43 -12.06
CA LEU A 575 -1.61 10.14 -12.24
C LEU A 575 -1.74 9.38 -10.93
N GLU A 576 -2.27 8.18 -10.98
CA GLU A 576 -2.57 7.36 -9.82
C GLU A 576 -1.92 5.99 -9.97
N ALA A 577 -1.39 5.45 -8.88
CA ALA A 577 -0.88 4.10 -8.79
C ALA A 577 -1.51 3.38 -7.60
N PHE A 578 -2.01 2.17 -7.86
CA PHE A 578 -2.71 1.32 -6.91
C PHE A 578 -1.93 0.03 -6.72
N PHE A 579 -1.78 -0.39 -5.47
CA PHE A 579 -1.33 -1.72 -5.12
C PHE A 579 -2.29 -2.30 -4.10
N ASP A 580 -2.91 -3.42 -4.46
CA ASP A 580 -3.84 -4.18 -3.66
C ASP A 580 -3.49 -5.66 -3.76
N ALA A 581 -3.13 -6.28 -2.64
CA ALA A 581 -2.70 -7.67 -2.62
C ALA A 581 -3.04 -8.34 -1.30
N LEU A 582 -3.31 -9.65 -1.36
CA LEU A 582 -3.59 -10.50 -0.22
C LEU A 582 -2.36 -11.35 0.11
N GLY A 583 -2.21 -11.70 1.39
CA GLY A 583 -1.23 -12.71 1.82
C GLY A 583 -1.58 -14.11 1.31
N ASP A 584 -0.61 -15.01 1.34
CA ASP A 584 -0.79 -16.39 0.92
C ASP A 584 -1.53 -17.19 2.01
N ALA A 585 -2.51 -18.01 1.61
CA ALA A 585 -3.22 -18.87 2.55
C ALA A 585 -2.26 -19.90 3.16
N GLY A 586 -2.03 -19.83 4.47
CA GLY A 586 -1.04 -20.67 5.17
C GLY A 586 0.43 -20.39 4.80
N GLY A 587 0.69 -19.26 4.12
CA GLY A 587 2.01 -18.82 3.72
C GLY A 587 2.41 -17.52 4.43
N ASP A 588 3.24 -16.72 3.76
CA ASP A 588 3.67 -15.42 4.29
C ASP A 588 2.58 -14.36 4.09
N THR A 589 2.49 -13.44 5.06
CA THR A 589 1.60 -12.27 4.95
C THR A 589 2.07 -11.35 3.83
N ILE A 590 1.15 -10.65 3.16
CA ILE A 590 1.54 -9.67 2.13
C ILE A 590 2.34 -8.52 2.75
N MET A 591 2.08 -8.17 4.01
CA MET A 591 2.92 -7.23 4.77
C MET A 591 4.36 -7.73 4.89
N ALA A 592 4.57 -8.97 5.33
CA ALA A 592 5.92 -9.54 5.44
C ALA A 592 6.60 -9.64 4.08
N LYS A 593 5.87 -10.05 3.04
CA LYS A 593 6.39 -10.14 1.67
C LYS A 593 6.83 -8.77 1.16
N THR A 594 5.96 -7.76 1.19
CA THR A 594 6.27 -6.41 0.67
C THR A 594 7.40 -5.73 1.45
N VAL A 595 7.45 -5.85 2.77
CA VAL A 595 8.53 -5.27 3.57
C VAL A 595 9.84 -6.05 3.39
N GLY A 596 9.80 -7.37 3.55
CA GLY A 596 10.98 -8.23 3.53
C GLY A 596 11.63 -8.32 2.14
N VAL A 597 10.84 -8.49 1.08
CA VAL A 597 11.35 -8.54 -0.29
C VAL A 597 11.95 -7.19 -0.69
N THR A 598 11.32 -6.07 -0.33
CA THR A 598 11.88 -4.73 -0.63
C THR A 598 13.22 -4.52 0.08
N ALA A 599 13.34 -4.94 1.35
CA ALA A 599 14.61 -4.87 2.08
C ALA A 599 15.69 -5.78 1.49
N ALA A 600 15.31 -7.00 1.08
CA ALA A 600 16.21 -7.94 0.41
C ALA A 600 16.70 -7.41 -0.93
N ILE A 601 15.82 -6.76 -1.72
CA ILE A 601 16.19 -6.05 -2.95
C ILE A 601 17.18 -4.92 -2.64
N GLY A 602 16.97 -4.16 -1.56
CA GLY A 602 17.93 -3.16 -1.10
C GLY A 602 19.32 -3.76 -0.83
N ALA A 603 19.37 -4.90 -0.14
CA ALA A 603 20.63 -5.61 0.10
C ALA A 603 21.27 -6.12 -1.20
N GLN A 604 20.45 -6.63 -2.14
CA GLN A 604 20.92 -7.06 -3.45
C GLN A 604 21.54 -5.90 -4.25
N LEU A 605 20.94 -4.71 -4.25
CA LEU A 605 21.47 -3.53 -4.94
C LEU A 605 22.81 -3.08 -4.33
N VAL A 606 22.95 -3.15 -3.01
CA VAL A 606 24.20 -2.87 -2.30
C VAL A 606 25.29 -3.89 -2.67
N LEU A 607 25.00 -5.18 -2.52
CA LEU A 607 25.97 -6.26 -2.74
C LEU A 607 26.41 -6.38 -4.20
N SER A 608 25.51 -6.09 -5.14
CA SER A 608 25.82 -6.05 -6.57
C SER A 608 26.51 -4.75 -7.01
N LYS A 609 26.80 -3.83 -6.07
CA LYS A 609 27.46 -2.54 -6.32
C LYS A 609 26.76 -1.68 -7.37
N GLN A 610 25.43 -1.81 -7.48
CA GLN A 610 24.61 -0.99 -8.39
C GLN A 610 24.35 0.41 -7.82
N LEU A 611 24.58 0.61 -6.51
CA LEU A 611 24.46 1.91 -5.88
C LEU A 611 25.78 2.68 -5.95
N THR A 612 25.72 3.90 -6.50
CA THR A 612 26.89 4.80 -6.59
C THR A 612 26.96 5.81 -5.44
N GLY A 613 25.91 5.88 -4.60
CA GLY A 613 25.79 6.85 -3.51
C GLY A 613 26.37 6.37 -2.18
N ALA A 614 27.05 7.27 -1.46
CA ALA A 614 27.43 7.13 -0.05
C ALA A 614 26.64 8.09 0.84
N GLY A 615 26.62 7.84 2.14
CA GLY A 615 25.80 8.58 3.10
C GLY A 615 24.41 7.98 3.27
N LEU A 616 23.46 8.80 3.74
CA LEU A 616 22.06 8.42 3.83
C LEU A 616 21.44 8.37 2.44
N VAL A 617 20.93 7.20 2.06
CA VAL A 617 20.27 6.95 0.79
C VAL A 617 18.83 6.52 1.06
N ARG A 618 17.89 7.08 0.28
CA ARG A 618 16.47 6.69 0.27
C ARG A 618 16.08 6.17 -1.11
N PRO A 619 15.00 5.39 -1.23
CA PRO A 619 14.45 4.98 -2.51
C PRO A 619 13.72 6.11 -3.26
N THR A 620 14.20 7.34 -3.12
CA THR A 620 13.77 8.49 -3.94
C THR A 620 14.72 8.77 -5.11
N HIS A 621 15.90 8.15 -5.13
CA HIS A 621 16.86 8.27 -6.23
C HIS A 621 16.59 7.23 -7.32
N ALA A 622 16.69 7.62 -8.60
CA ALA A 622 16.45 6.76 -9.77
C ALA A 622 17.28 5.48 -9.75
N GLN A 623 18.57 5.59 -9.38
CA GLN A 623 19.47 4.44 -9.22
C GLN A 623 18.99 3.40 -8.19
N VAL A 624 18.04 3.76 -7.31
CA VAL A 624 17.42 2.85 -6.35
C VAL A 624 16.05 2.40 -6.87
N TYR A 625 15.13 3.34 -7.12
CA TYR A 625 13.73 2.98 -7.35
C TYR A 625 13.48 2.28 -8.69
N GLU A 626 14.23 2.61 -9.75
CA GLU A 626 14.04 1.98 -11.06
C GLU A 626 14.38 0.47 -11.04
N PRO A 627 15.60 0.07 -10.63
CA PRO A 627 15.92 -1.35 -10.53
C PRO A 627 15.11 -2.05 -9.42
N ALA A 628 14.80 -1.36 -8.30
CA ALA A 628 14.00 -1.95 -7.24
C ALA A 628 12.58 -2.28 -7.70
N LEU A 629 11.89 -1.39 -8.40
CA LEU A 629 10.55 -1.65 -8.94
C LEU A 629 10.56 -2.77 -9.99
N ALA A 630 11.60 -2.86 -10.82
CA ALA A 630 11.75 -3.95 -11.78
C ALA A 630 11.91 -5.32 -11.07
N LEU A 631 12.70 -5.38 -10.01
CA LEU A 631 12.87 -6.58 -9.20
C LEU A 631 11.60 -6.93 -8.41
N LEU A 632 10.90 -5.95 -7.85
CA LEU A 632 9.60 -6.14 -7.20
C LEU A 632 8.56 -6.71 -8.18
N ALA A 633 8.52 -6.21 -9.41
CA ALA A 633 7.64 -6.74 -10.45
C ALA A 633 7.93 -8.20 -10.79
N ALA A 634 9.20 -8.61 -10.79
CA ALA A 634 9.59 -10.02 -10.97
C ALA A 634 9.12 -10.94 -9.83
N GLU A 635 8.92 -10.40 -8.63
CA GLU A 635 8.36 -11.09 -7.46
C GLU A 635 6.81 -11.02 -7.41
N GLY A 636 6.18 -10.48 -8.45
CA GLY A 636 4.73 -10.33 -8.58
C GLY A 636 4.15 -9.13 -7.84
N ILE A 637 5.00 -8.18 -7.39
CA ILE A 637 4.58 -6.95 -6.73
C ILE A 637 4.52 -5.85 -7.78
N VAL A 638 3.32 -5.63 -8.34
CA VAL A 638 3.10 -4.71 -9.48
C VAL A 638 2.02 -3.69 -9.14
N PHE A 639 2.27 -2.43 -9.49
CA PHE A 639 1.29 -1.35 -9.36
C PHE A 639 0.39 -1.28 -10.60
N ARG A 640 -0.90 -1.06 -10.38
CA ARG A 640 -1.85 -0.70 -11.43
C ARG A 640 -1.90 0.81 -11.53
N GLU A 641 -1.58 1.36 -12.70
CA GLU A 641 -1.60 2.81 -12.92
C GLU A 641 -2.87 3.26 -13.65
N GLN A 642 -3.34 4.46 -13.33
CA GLN A 642 -4.44 5.13 -14.00
C GLN A 642 -4.09 6.61 -14.18
N VAL A 643 -4.48 7.20 -15.31
CA VAL A 643 -4.38 8.65 -15.54
C VAL A 643 -5.76 9.20 -15.79
N THR A 644 -6.13 10.23 -15.04
CA THR A 644 -7.41 10.93 -15.19
C THR A 644 -7.15 12.37 -15.64
N THR A 645 -7.55 12.71 -16.86
CA THR A 645 -7.45 14.08 -17.37
C THR A 645 -8.69 14.88 -16.97
N GLN A 646 -8.42 16.07 -16.46
CA GLN A 646 -9.42 17.03 -16.04
C GLN A 646 -9.65 18.01 -17.20
N GLU A 647 -10.82 17.96 -17.86
CA GLU A 647 -11.30 18.91 -18.92
C GLU A 647 -11.68 20.32 -18.47
#